data_AF-A0A1Y2M3M0-F1
#
_entry.id   AF-A0A1Y2M3M0-F1
#
_cell.length_a   1.000
_cell.length_b   1.000
_cell.length_c   1.000
_cell.angle_alpha   90.00
_cell.angle_beta   90.00
_cell.angle_gamma   90.00
#
_symmetry.space_group_name_H-M   'P 1'
#
loop_
_entity.id
_entity.type
_entity.pdbx_description
1 polymer ?
#
loop_
_entity_poly.entity_id
_entity_poly.type
_entity_poly.pdbx_seq_one_letter_code
_entity_poly.pdbx_strand_id
1 'polypeptide(L)'
;MSSSPTQGAQAVANKLLNGGRLPTHLGVPGSGSSTPRIIPQEGGGYVAPTFEGKEQQMESVMDGVEEKGFIPADLVEFEVKWFYNELGIDDMYFATESVEAIVTHIHSLYAAKVAAYARDDKRLEIRLDKEADDHAVYIDTSKPGVSVLDGPRYEQRIDTKYLNISKGDKGYRVESFRSTSPLPGSDDQQLRCYFIYQCEFENPSPSEFETDIEKVGDKRFLQKATANTKAVYQEALEVAVERTGPVIEWFDIEGTRDKRLVVAYKQGSALGMFSALSDLYHYYGLTTSRKYVEQFSNGYTVMSLYLSPLVGTAGAKYPPIEASIHQIIKEISLLYCIPQNKFQTLFATGRLSLQETIYAHCVWVFITHFLNRLGNEYTALSSILDPENSAHAELLAKLKRRLRAETFTADYILEIINTYPDLVHTLYLSFANTHYVQTRGQADDFLPTLSYLRLQVDKVQTDEELTDTINKAVVNDHHEMVMNSFRIFNNSVLKTNFYTPTKVAVSFRLNPSFLPPSEYPQPLYGMFLVIGSEFRGFHLRFRDIARGGIRIVKSRSQEAYSINARSLFDENYNLANTQQRKNKDIPEGGSKGVVLLDFKHQDKAAGAFEKYIDSILDLLLVPNSPGIKDPIVDLHGKEEILFMGPDENTADLVDWATEHARVRGAPWWKSFFTGKSPKLGGIPHDRYGMTTLSVREFVLGIYRKLNLDPSKVRKLQTGGPDGDLGSNEILLSNEKYVSIVDGSGVLVDPQGLDHAELLRLAKNRQMINNYDVTKLSKEGYRVLVDDTNVRLPSGDLVYNGTTFRNTFHLRSDIQYDTFVPCGGRPESIDLSSANKLIVDGKCIIPYLVEGANLFITQDAKLRLEKAGCILYKDASANKGGVTSSSLEVLASLSFDDESFVKHMCVDANGVAPEFYNAYVAGVQKIIQNNARLEFEAIWREHQATGQPRSILSDTLSNAITKLDEELQNTDLWNNIAFRHSVLSEALPPLLLQQIGLEKIIERVPDNYLRAIFGSYLASRFVYEFGSNASQFAFFDFMSKRVAKANAQTNGAVVL
;
A
#
# COMPACT_ATOMS: atom_id res chain seq x y z
N MET A 1 51.84 -38.28 -45.78
CA MET A 1 52.50 -37.06 -46.26
C MET A 1 52.50 -36.10 -45.08
N SER A 2 53.57 -36.16 -44.26
CA SER A 2 54.60 -35.09 -44.13
C SER A 2 54.00 -33.77 -43.63
N SER A 3 54.47 -33.06 -42.61
CA SER A 3 55.55 -33.13 -41.62
C SER A 3 55.53 -31.74 -40.94
N SER A 4 55.72 -31.66 -39.63
CA SER A 4 56.12 -30.43 -38.88
C SER A 4 57.41 -29.78 -39.50
N PRO A 5 57.95 -28.58 -39.13
CA PRO A 5 57.96 -27.95 -37.79
C PRO A 5 58.23 -26.39 -37.65
N THR A 6 58.30 -25.94 -36.37
CA THR A 6 59.22 -24.95 -35.72
C THR A 6 59.21 -23.41 -35.93
N GLN A 7 58.97 -22.73 -34.79
CA GLN A 7 59.73 -21.64 -34.10
C GLN A 7 60.02 -20.28 -34.78
N GLY A 8 59.78 -19.21 -34.00
CA GLY A 8 60.43 -17.91 -34.16
C GLY A 8 59.86 -16.83 -33.23
N ALA A 9 60.49 -16.62 -32.07
CA ALA A 9 60.27 -15.45 -31.22
C ALA A 9 61.06 -14.24 -31.76
N GLN A 10 60.49 -13.04 -31.73
CA GLN A 10 61.26 -11.78 -31.73
C GLN A 10 60.48 -10.62 -31.11
N ALA A 11 61.21 -9.88 -30.28
CA ALA A 11 60.77 -8.79 -29.41
C ALA A 11 60.36 -7.53 -30.17
N VAL A 12 59.46 -6.73 -29.59
CA VAL A 12 59.29 -5.32 -29.95
C VAL A 12 59.27 -4.45 -28.68
N ALA A 13 60.08 -3.42 -28.75
CA ALA A 13 60.53 -2.54 -27.68
C ALA A 13 59.50 -1.49 -27.23
N ASN A 14 59.70 -1.02 -26.00
CA ASN A 14 59.13 0.20 -25.42
C ASN A 14 59.26 1.42 -26.33
N LYS A 15 58.17 2.17 -26.51
CA LYS A 15 58.20 3.63 -26.65
C LYS A 15 56.91 4.27 -26.12
N LEU A 16 57.09 5.05 -25.06
CA LEU A 16 56.16 5.99 -24.45
C LEU A 16 55.83 7.17 -25.39
N LEU A 17 54.65 7.77 -25.13
CA LEU A 17 54.17 9.11 -25.52
C LEU A 17 53.68 9.31 -26.97
N ASN A 18 52.35 9.32 -27.15
CA ASN A 18 51.63 10.52 -27.60
C ASN A 18 50.11 10.36 -27.50
N GLY A 19 49.44 11.46 -27.16
CA GLY A 19 48.04 11.53 -26.75
C GLY A 19 47.03 11.11 -27.81
N GLY A 20 45.97 10.46 -27.33
CA GLY A 20 44.74 10.18 -28.06
C GLY A 20 43.59 10.17 -27.06
N ARG A 21 42.64 11.09 -27.23
CA ARG A 21 41.42 11.23 -26.43
C ARG A 21 40.66 9.89 -26.38
N LEU A 22 40.40 9.38 -25.17
CA LEU A 22 39.45 8.30 -24.94
C LEU A 22 38.02 8.89 -24.96
N PRO A 23 37.07 8.31 -25.70
CA PRO A 23 35.70 8.79 -25.73
C PRO A 23 34.94 8.26 -24.51
N THR A 24 34.86 9.05 -23.44
CA THR A 24 33.95 8.85 -22.31
C THR A 24 32.62 9.53 -22.58
N HIS A 25 31.65 8.81 -23.14
CA HIS A 25 30.25 9.21 -23.16
C HIS A 25 29.35 7.99 -23.03
N LEU A 26 28.86 7.71 -21.83
CA LEU A 26 27.75 6.77 -21.61
C LEU A 26 26.82 7.32 -20.52
N GLY A 27 25.74 7.95 -20.97
CA GLY A 27 24.66 8.46 -20.13
C GLY A 27 23.69 7.35 -19.72
N VAL A 28 23.17 7.45 -18.49
CA VAL A 28 21.91 6.82 -18.10
C VAL A 28 20.80 7.64 -18.77
N PRO A 29 19.93 7.06 -19.61
CA PRO A 29 18.83 7.81 -20.22
C PRO A 29 17.86 8.24 -19.12
N GLY A 30 17.78 9.54 -18.87
CA GLY A 30 16.99 10.14 -17.78
C GLY A 30 17.45 11.54 -17.39
N SER A 31 18.74 11.87 -17.60
CA SER A 31 19.24 13.25 -17.49
C SER A 31 19.08 13.94 -18.84
N GLY A 32 18.13 14.86 -18.96
CA GLY A 32 18.17 15.89 -20.00
C GLY A 32 19.39 16.77 -19.73
N SER A 33 20.57 16.33 -20.19
CA SER A 33 21.85 16.87 -19.74
C SER A 33 22.07 18.31 -20.23
N SER A 34 21.63 19.28 -19.44
CA SER A 34 22.08 20.67 -19.53
C SER A 34 23.21 20.97 -18.54
N THR A 35 23.36 20.17 -17.47
CA THR A 35 24.41 20.31 -16.46
C THR A 35 25.68 19.48 -16.79
N PRO A 36 26.90 20.02 -16.58
CA PRO A 36 28.15 19.27 -16.74
C PRO A 36 28.27 18.13 -15.71
N ARG A 37 28.64 16.92 -16.15
CA ARG A 37 28.92 15.78 -15.23
C ARG A 37 30.22 15.92 -14.44
N ILE A 38 31.07 16.89 -14.79
CA ILE A 38 32.28 17.27 -14.06
C ILE A 38 32.04 18.65 -13.46
N ILE A 39 32.13 18.75 -12.14
CA ILE A 39 31.95 19.98 -11.38
C ILE A 39 33.33 20.55 -10.99
N PRO A 40 33.57 21.87 -11.13
CA PRO A 40 34.84 22.49 -10.75
C PRO A 40 35.24 22.24 -9.30
N GLN A 41 36.56 22.15 -9.05
CA GLN A 41 37.13 21.98 -7.71
C GLN A 41 37.00 23.26 -6.86
N GLU A 42 37.18 24.42 -7.50
CA GLU A 42 37.12 25.73 -6.85
C GLU A 42 35.65 26.13 -6.60
N GLY A 43 35.30 26.26 -5.31
CA GLY A 43 33.93 26.56 -4.87
C GLY A 43 33.08 25.30 -4.72
N GLY A 44 33.21 24.64 -3.56
CA GLY A 44 32.54 23.37 -3.24
C GLY A 44 31.03 23.46 -3.09
N GLY A 45 30.34 23.76 -4.19
CA GLY A 45 28.89 23.86 -4.33
C GLY A 45 28.23 25.04 -3.62
N TYR A 46 28.79 25.46 -2.48
CA TYR A 46 28.35 26.59 -1.65
C TYR A 46 29.51 27.56 -1.52
N VAL A 47 29.23 28.85 -1.65
CA VAL A 47 30.21 29.91 -1.42
C VAL A 47 30.36 30.04 0.09
N ALA A 48 31.54 29.69 0.63
CA ALA A 48 31.89 30.05 2.00
C ALA A 48 32.07 31.57 2.04
N PRO A 49 31.20 32.34 2.70
CA PRO A 49 31.39 33.77 2.79
C PRO A 49 32.59 34.04 3.70
N THR A 50 33.46 34.95 3.29
CA THR A 50 34.55 35.41 4.14
C THR A 50 33.95 36.18 5.31
N PHE A 51 34.16 35.71 6.54
CA PHE A 51 33.68 36.44 7.72
C PHE A 51 34.69 37.55 8.06
N GLU A 52 34.45 38.77 7.56
CA GLU A 52 35.37 39.91 7.78
C GLU A 52 35.60 40.21 9.28
N GLY A 53 34.63 39.88 10.15
CA GLY A 53 34.73 40.03 11.61
C GLY A 53 35.40 38.86 12.34
N LYS A 54 35.95 37.86 11.63
CA LYS A 54 36.46 36.62 12.23
C LYS A 54 37.59 36.85 13.23
N GLU A 55 38.57 37.69 12.88
CA GLU A 55 39.69 37.99 13.79
C GLU A 55 39.20 38.72 15.05
N GLN A 56 38.32 39.71 14.90
CA GLN A 56 37.78 40.48 16.03
C GLN A 56 36.89 39.61 16.94
N GLN A 57 36.09 38.72 16.37
CA GLN A 57 35.32 37.75 17.15
C GLN A 57 36.25 36.77 17.87
N MET A 58 37.30 36.29 17.20
CA MET A 58 38.28 35.39 17.80
C MET A 58 38.98 36.05 19.00
N GLU A 59 39.36 37.33 18.91
CA GLU A 59 39.88 38.10 20.05
C GLU A 59 38.84 38.19 21.19
N SER A 60 37.59 38.53 20.86
CA SER A 60 36.51 38.59 21.86
C SER A 60 36.23 37.24 22.53
N VAL A 61 36.41 36.14 21.78
CA VAL A 61 36.31 34.77 22.30
C VAL A 61 37.51 34.44 23.18
N MET A 62 38.73 34.86 22.84
CA MET A 62 39.90 34.70 23.72
C MET A 62 39.66 35.38 25.07
N ASP A 63 39.21 36.64 25.06
CA ASP A 63 38.86 37.39 26.27
C ASP A 63 37.77 36.65 27.08
N GLY A 64 36.71 36.18 26.42
CA GLY A 64 35.62 35.45 27.06
C GLY A 64 36.02 34.09 27.63
N VAL A 65 36.96 33.38 26.98
CA VAL A 65 37.51 32.11 27.48
C VAL A 65 38.40 32.35 28.71
N GLU A 66 39.23 33.40 28.68
CA GLU A 66 40.11 33.81 29.78
C GLU A 66 39.32 34.29 31.00
N GLU A 67 38.27 35.11 30.80
CA GLU A 67 37.42 35.63 31.88
C GLU A 67 36.76 34.51 32.71
N LYS A 68 36.37 33.40 32.07
CA LYS A 68 35.74 32.26 32.77
C LYS A 68 36.74 31.47 33.63
N GLY A 69 38.05 31.57 33.37
CA GLY A 69 39.11 30.99 34.21
C GLY A 69 39.20 29.46 34.25
N PHE A 70 38.52 28.73 33.35
CA PHE A 70 38.56 27.26 33.30
C PHE A 70 39.77 26.69 32.54
N ILE A 71 40.32 27.45 31.60
CA ILE A 71 41.51 27.08 30.81
C ILE A 71 42.70 27.90 31.35
N PRO A 72 43.87 27.28 31.59
CA PRO A 72 45.09 28.01 31.93
C PRO A 72 45.39 29.11 30.92
N ALA A 73 45.72 30.32 31.38
CA ALA A 73 45.88 31.50 30.53
C ALA A 73 46.91 31.30 29.39
N ASP A 74 47.96 30.51 29.64
CA ASP A 74 48.99 30.14 28.66
C ASP A 74 48.50 29.21 27.55
N LEU A 75 47.33 28.57 27.72
CA LEU A 75 46.72 27.67 26.74
C LEU A 75 45.53 28.29 26.00
N VAL A 76 44.99 29.43 26.45
CA VAL A 76 43.79 30.06 25.86
C VAL A 76 44.00 30.38 24.38
N GLU A 77 45.10 31.05 24.03
CA GLU A 77 45.38 31.43 22.64
C GLU A 77 45.48 30.20 21.73
N PHE A 78 46.14 29.14 22.21
CA PHE A 78 46.30 27.89 21.46
C PHE A 78 44.96 27.20 21.23
N GLU A 79 44.14 27.03 22.26
CA GLU A 79 42.84 26.36 22.17
C GLU A 79 41.85 27.12 21.28
N VAL A 80 41.84 28.46 21.34
CA VAL A 80 40.98 29.28 20.48
C VAL A 80 41.45 29.24 19.03
N LYS A 81 42.75 29.39 18.75
CA LYS A 81 43.28 29.29 17.38
C LYS A 81 43.07 27.91 16.78
N TRP A 82 43.23 26.86 17.58
CA TRP A 82 42.94 25.49 17.17
C TRP A 82 41.47 25.33 16.74
N PHE A 83 40.53 25.87 17.52
CA PHE A 83 39.10 25.84 17.19
C PHE A 83 38.76 26.60 15.90
N TYR A 84 39.33 27.80 15.71
CA TYR A 84 39.04 28.67 14.56
C TYR A 84 39.70 28.23 13.25
N ASN A 85 40.91 27.65 13.32
CA ASN A 85 41.77 27.45 12.15
C ASN A 85 42.05 25.99 11.84
N GLU A 86 42.15 25.12 12.84
CA GLU A 86 42.60 23.73 12.63
C GLU A 86 41.45 22.72 12.51
N LEU A 87 40.28 23.03 13.09
CA LEU A 87 39.12 22.14 13.00
C LEU A 87 38.44 22.13 11.62
N GLY A 88 38.78 23.10 10.77
CA GLY A 88 38.16 23.24 9.44
C GLY A 88 36.67 23.58 9.50
N ILE A 89 36.22 24.26 10.57
CA ILE A 89 34.86 24.78 10.70
C ILE A 89 34.72 25.98 9.76
N ASP A 90 33.61 26.03 9.02
CA ASP A 90 33.35 27.08 8.02
C ASP A 90 33.12 28.45 8.67
N ASP A 91 33.57 29.52 8.00
CA ASP A 91 33.44 30.91 8.44
C ASP A 91 31.99 31.32 8.76
N MET A 92 31.01 30.71 8.10
CA MET A 92 29.60 30.95 8.39
C MET A 92 29.20 30.57 9.81
N TYR A 93 29.69 29.45 10.34
CA TYR A 93 29.39 29.06 11.71
C TYR A 93 29.81 30.18 12.68
N PHE A 94 31.01 30.73 12.48
CA PHE A 94 31.52 31.84 13.27
C PHE A 94 30.71 33.12 13.05
N ALA A 95 30.27 33.40 11.82
CA ALA A 95 29.42 34.54 11.53
C ALA A 95 28.01 34.45 12.16
N THR A 96 27.47 33.23 12.34
CA THR A 96 26.12 33.01 12.89
C THR A 96 26.07 32.78 14.39
N GLU A 97 27.14 32.26 14.99
CA GLU A 97 27.19 31.95 16.41
C GLU A 97 27.61 33.15 17.26
N SER A 98 27.08 33.22 18.47
CA SER A 98 27.48 34.25 19.43
C SER A 98 28.86 33.94 20.02
N VAL A 99 29.58 34.99 20.42
CA VAL A 99 30.86 34.86 21.15
C VAL A 99 30.68 33.94 22.37
N GLU A 100 29.61 34.10 23.14
CA GLU A 100 29.32 33.28 24.31
C GLU A 100 29.10 31.79 23.97
N ALA A 101 28.43 31.49 22.85
CA ALA A 101 28.24 30.11 22.40
C ALA A 101 29.59 29.48 22.03
N ILE A 102 30.43 30.19 21.28
CA ILE A 102 31.76 29.73 20.87
C ILE A 102 32.66 29.52 22.10
N VAL A 103 32.67 30.44 23.05
CA VAL A 103 33.37 30.30 24.34
C VAL A 103 32.95 29.00 25.04
N THR A 104 31.64 28.74 25.12
CA THR A 104 31.09 27.52 25.71
C THR A 104 31.53 26.26 24.97
N HIS A 105 31.56 26.29 23.64
CA HIS A 105 32.03 25.17 22.83
C HIS A 105 33.51 24.87 23.06
N ILE A 106 34.37 25.91 23.14
CA ILE A 106 35.80 25.76 23.43
C ILE A 106 36.02 25.20 24.84
N HIS A 107 35.30 25.71 25.86
CA HIS A 107 35.36 25.13 27.21
C HIS A 107 34.93 23.67 27.25
N SER A 108 33.89 23.31 26.50
CA SER A 108 33.40 21.94 26.42
C SER A 108 34.42 21.01 25.75
N LEU A 109 35.09 21.48 24.69
CA LEU A 109 36.18 20.75 24.03
C LEU A 109 37.38 20.58 24.94
N TYR A 110 37.76 21.63 25.67
CA TYR A 110 38.86 21.57 26.63
C TYR A 110 38.54 20.63 27.80
N ALA A 111 37.32 20.68 28.34
CA ALA A 111 36.86 19.75 29.36
C ALA A 111 36.92 18.29 28.87
N ALA A 112 36.55 18.03 27.62
CA ALA A 112 36.70 16.72 27.00
C ALA A 112 38.17 16.26 26.91
N LYS A 113 39.11 17.17 26.58
CA LYS A 113 40.55 16.90 26.59
C LYS A 113 41.08 16.56 27.98
N VAL A 114 40.69 17.31 28.99
CA VAL A 114 41.09 17.06 30.40
C VAL A 114 40.50 15.74 30.89
N ALA A 115 39.22 15.48 30.60
CA ALA A 115 38.56 14.22 30.95
C ALA A 115 39.24 13.02 30.28
N ALA A 116 39.62 13.15 29.00
CA ALA A 116 40.38 12.13 28.29
C ALA A 116 41.74 11.86 28.94
N TYR A 117 42.48 12.91 29.31
CA TYR A 117 43.78 12.77 29.99
C TYR A 117 43.65 12.03 31.33
N ALA A 118 42.55 12.24 32.06
CA ALA A 118 42.28 11.60 33.34
C ALA A 118 41.79 10.14 33.24
N ARG A 119 41.45 9.65 32.04
CA ARG A 119 41.07 8.24 31.82
C ARG A 119 42.30 7.35 31.66
N ASP A 120 42.20 6.11 32.13
CA ASP A 120 43.25 5.10 31.97
C ASP A 120 43.55 4.78 30.49
N ASP A 121 42.55 4.90 29.61
CA ASP A 121 42.68 4.67 28.16
C ASP A 121 43.18 5.89 27.37
N LYS A 122 43.26 7.07 28.02
CA LYS A 122 43.65 8.37 27.43
C LYS A 122 42.88 8.76 26.15
N ARG A 123 41.69 8.20 25.93
CA ARG A 123 40.97 8.36 24.66
C ARG A 123 40.22 9.69 24.62
N LEU A 124 40.50 10.50 23.59
CA LEU A 124 39.81 11.79 23.38
C LEU A 124 38.43 11.57 22.77
N GLU A 125 37.39 11.63 23.61
CA GLU A 125 35.99 11.61 23.17
C GLU A 125 35.36 12.99 23.33
N ILE A 126 35.16 13.70 22.22
CA ILE A 126 34.40 14.95 22.17
C ILE A 126 32.94 14.60 21.90
N ARG A 127 32.05 15.07 22.79
CA ARG A 127 30.60 15.00 22.59
C ARG A 127 29.99 16.32 23.02
N LEU A 128 29.48 17.06 22.06
CA LEU A 128 28.78 18.32 22.29
C LEU A 128 27.44 18.28 21.56
N ASP A 129 26.37 18.51 22.30
CA ASP A 129 25.03 18.68 21.76
C ASP A 129 24.36 19.92 22.36
N LYS A 130 23.97 20.85 21.48
CA LYS A 130 23.16 22.01 21.81
C LYS A 130 21.93 21.97 20.93
N GLU A 131 20.75 21.89 21.53
CA GLU A 131 19.49 21.76 20.82
C GLU A 131 18.51 22.84 21.22
N ALA A 132 17.89 23.44 20.22
CA ALA A 132 16.71 24.25 20.34
C ALA A 132 15.67 23.79 19.30
N ASP A 133 14.50 24.41 19.33
CA ASP A 133 13.41 24.13 18.39
C ASP A 133 13.76 24.63 16.97
N ASP A 134 14.49 25.74 16.85
CA ASP A 134 14.82 26.42 15.59
C ASP A 134 16.26 26.19 15.11
N HIS A 135 17.16 25.70 15.97
CA HIS A 135 18.54 25.40 15.61
C HIS A 135 19.14 24.28 16.47
N ALA A 136 20.13 23.57 15.95
CA ALA A 136 20.93 22.63 16.75
C ALA A 136 22.36 22.49 16.24
N VAL A 137 23.27 22.22 17.16
CA VAL A 137 24.69 21.97 16.91
C VAL A 137 25.09 20.66 17.56
N TYR A 138 25.64 19.75 16.76
CA TYR A 138 26.25 18.52 17.26
C TYR A 138 27.71 18.44 16.82
N ILE A 139 28.62 18.23 17.76
CA ILE A 139 30.05 18.01 17.49
C ILE A 139 30.45 16.69 18.17
N ASP A 140 30.96 15.76 17.38
CA ASP A 140 31.27 14.40 17.81
C ASP A 140 32.63 13.93 17.31
N THR A 141 33.32 13.14 18.13
CA THR A 141 34.45 12.35 17.67
C THR A 141 33.96 11.10 16.96
N SER A 142 34.24 10.95 15.67
CA SER A 142 33.82 9.79 14.87
C SER A 142 34.94 9.23 14.00
N LYS A 143 34.91 7.92 13.78
CA LYS A 143 35.82 7.24 12.86
C LYS A 143 35.27 7.32 11.41
N PRO A 144 36.05 7.82 10.43
CA PRO A 144 35.60 7.87 9.04
C PRO A 144 35.27 6.49 8.50
N GLY A 145 34.16 6.37 7.76
CA GLY A 145 33.74 5.10 7.14
C GLY A 145 33.16 4.07 8.09
N VAL A 146 32.85 4.44 9.34
CA VAL A 146 32.32 3.52 10.35
C VAL A 146 31.01 4.06 10.90
N SER A 147 29.99 3.20 10.89
CA SER A 147 28.67 3.51 11.43
C SER A 147 28.65 3.46 12.96
N VAL A 148 27.93 4.41 13.57
CA VAL A 148 27.82 4.54 15.03
C VAL A 148 26.57 3.82 15.51
N LEU A 149 26.75 2.71 16.23
CA LEU A 149 25.66 1.85 16.73
C LEU A 149 25.21 2.22 18.14
N ASP A 150 26.14 2.71 18.95
CA ASP A 150 25.95 3.05 20.37
C ASP A 150 26.27 4.52 20.61
N GLY A 151 25.88 5.05 21.77
CA GLY A 151 26.12 6.45 22.14
C GLY A 151 25.07 7.41 21.56
N PRO A 152 25.44 8.67 21.25
CA PRO A 152 24.48 9.76 21.04
C PRO A 152 23.72 9.69 19.71
N ARG A 153 24.24 8.97 18.70
CA ARG A 153 23.54 8.69 17.43
C ARG A 153 22.94 9.95 16.79
N TYR A 154 23.77 10.97 16.60
CA TYR A 154 23.33 12.30 16.21
C TYR A 154 22.59 12.34 14.87
N GLU A 155 22.97 11.54 13.87
CA GLU A 155 22.24 11.53 12.59
C GLU A 155 20.81 10.97 12.74
N GLN A 156 20.61 9.91 13.54
CA GLN A 156 19.27 9.40 13.85
C GLN A 156 18.45 10.40 14.70
N ARG A 157 19.13 11.13 15.59
CA ARG A 157 18.52 12.22 16.39
C ARG A 157 18.09 13.38 15.47
N ILE A 158 18.91 13.75 14.49
CA ILE A 158 18.61 14.77 13.46
C ILE A 158 17.39 14.34 12.63
N ASP A 159 17.38 13.10 12.15
CA ASP A 159 16.25 12.53 11.42
C ASP A 159 14.96 12.69 12.24
N THR A 160 14.96 12.23 13.49
CA THR A 160 13.75 12.18 14.33
C THR A 160 13.26 13.55 14.76
N LYS A 161 14.17 14.45 15.17
CA LYS A 161 13.80 15.75 15.75
C LYS A 161 13.54 16.84 14.73
N TYR A 162 14.17 16.78 13.55
CA TYR A 162 14.14 17.88 12.59
C TYR A 162 13.59 17.41 11.24
N LEU A 163 14.26 16.48 10.57
CA LEU A 163 13.94 16.14 9.17
C LEU A 163 12.60 15.40 8.99
N ASN A 164 12.27 14.45 9.87
CA ASN A 164 11.07 13.62 9.75
C ASN A 164 9.78 14.38 10.08
N ILE A 165 9.87 15.43 10.91
CA ILE A 165 8.71 16.23 11.32
C ILE A 165 8.42 17.39 10.38
N SER A 166 9.31 17.63 9.41
CA SER A 166 9.22 18.77 8.49
C SER A 166 8.01 18.66 7.58
N LYS A 167 7.22 19.73 7.50
CA LYS A 167 6.00 19.82 6.68
C LYS A 167 5.76 21.26 6.24
N GLY A 168 5.66 21.49 4.94
CA GLY A 168 5.28 22.79 4.37
C GLY A 168 6.26 23.91 4.74
N ASP A 169 5.76 24.91 5.46
CA ASP A 169 6.51 26.10 5.90
C ASP A 169 7.51 25.82 7.03
N LYS A 170 7.43 24.65 7.68
CA LYS A 170 8.35 24.22 8.74
C LYS A 170 9.32 23.18 8.21
N GLY A 171 10.38 23.67 7.56
CA GLY A 171 11.51 22.86 7.13
C GLY A 171 12.78 23.16 7.93
N TYR A 172 13.77 22.29 7.81
CA TYR A 172 15.10 22.45 8.36
C TYR A 172 16.16 22.17 7.28
N ARG A 173 17.24 22.93 7.33
CA ARG A 173 18.47 22.61 6.59
C ARG A 173 19.51 22.01 7.51
N VAL A 174 20.33 21.14 6.96
CA VAL A 174 21.44 20.51 7.68
C VAL A 174 22.72 20.73 6.89
N GLU A 175 23.74 21.28 7.56
CA GLU A 175 25.10 21.37 7.06
C GLU A 175 25.98 20.46 7.94
N SER A 176 26.79 19.60 7.33
CA SER A 176 27.67 18.71 8.08
C SER A 176 29.06 18.66 7.49
N PHE A 177 30.07 18.73 8.36
CA PHE A 177 31.49 18.83 8.00
C PHE A 177 32.32 17.85 8.81
N ARG A 178 33.36 17.30 8.19
CA ARG A 178 34.36 16.45 8.82
C ARG A 178 35.73 17.12 8.75
N SER A 179 36.47 17.10 9.86
CA SER A 179 37.83 17.64 9.90
C SER A 179 38.74 16.90 8.93
N THR A 180 39.66 17.62 8.28
CA THR A 180 40.63 17.05 7.34
C THR A 180 41.72 16.26 8.07
N SER A 181 42.09 16.71 9.28
CA SER A 181 43.10 16.09 10.13
C SER A 181 42.48 15.20 11.22
N PRO A 182 43.15 14.10 11.61
CA PRO A 182 42.82 13.35 12.83
C PRO A 182 42.93 14.21 14.09
N LEU A 183 42.27 13.78 15.16
CA LEU A 183 42.35 14.45 16.46
C LEU A 183 43.75 14.28 17.10
N PRO A 184 44.26 15.29 17.84
CA PRO A 184 45.52 15.15 18.56
C PRO A 184 45.52 13.93 19.50
N GLY A 185 46.48 13.02 19.33
CA GLY A 185 46.60 11.79 20.13
C GLY A 185 45.78 10.59 19.63
N SER A 186 45.12 10.69 18.46
CA SER A 186 44.39 9.58 17.83
C SER A 186 44.70 9.48 16.34
N ASP A 187 45.09 8.29 15.86
CA ASP A 187 45.46 8.10 14.45
C ASP A 187 44.25 7.78 13.53
N ASP A 188 43.08 7.49 14.10
CA ASP A 188 41.91 7.00 13.35
C ASP A 188 40.58 7.73 13.63
N GLN A 189 40.58 8.76 14.48
CA GLN A 189 39.37 9.53 14.81
C GLN A 189 39.45 10.96 14.28
N GLN A 190 38.32 11.46 13.77
CA GLN A 190 38.16 12.82 13.25
C GLN A 190 36.97 13.49 13.91
N LEU A 191 36.95 14.83 13.87
CA LEU A 191 35.81 15.61 14.33
C LEU A 191 34.71 15.59 13.26
N ARG A 192 33.46 15.42 13.68
CA ARG A 192 32.28 15.54 12.83
C ARG A 192 31.33 16.55 13.43
N CYS A 193 30.98 17.56 12.64
CA CYS A 193 30.07 18.62 13.04
C CYS A 193 28.77 18.54 12.23
N TYR A 194 27.66 18.88 12.87
CA TYR A 194 26.34 19.04 12.27
C TYR A 194 25.73 20.35 12.75
N PHE A 195 25.25 21.14 11.81
CA PHE A 195 24.56 22.40 12.06
C PHE A 195 23.18 22.33 11.43
N ILE A 196 22.16 22.55 12.24
CA ILE A 196 20.76 22.43 11.85
C ILE A 196 20.12 23.80 12.07
N TYR A 197 19.38 24.28 11.07
CA TYR A 197 18.67 25.54 11.13
C TYR A 197 17.27 25.36 10.56
N GLN A 198 16.27 25.92 11.22
CA GLN A 198 14.94 26.06 10.66
C GLN A 198 14.99 26.99 9.43
N CYS A 199 14.32 26.58 8.36
CA CYS A 199 14.30 27.31 7.10
C CYS A 199 13.43 28.57 7.21
N GLU A 200 13.87 29.63 6.52
CA GLU A 200 13.10 30.82 6.24
C GLU A 200 12.87 30.90 4.72
N PHE A 201 11.74 30.40 4.26
CA PHE A 201 11.43 30.31 2.83
C PHE A 201 11.09 31.66 2.19
N GLU A 202 11.44 31.84 0.92
CA GLU A 202 10.98 33.00 0.13
C GLU A 202 9.47 32.98 -0.06
N ASN A 203 8.92 31.83 -0.45
CA ASN A 203 7.49 31.56 -0.41
C ASN A 203 7.20 30.39 0.55
N PRO A 204 6.62 30.63 1.73
CA PRO A 204 6.28 29.57 2.69
C PRO A 204 5.10 28.68 2.26
N SER A 205 4.30 29.07 1.27
CA SER A 205 3.09 28.34 0.87
C SER A 205 2.92 28.28 -0.65
N PRO A 206 3.86 27.65 -1.37
CA PRO A 206 3.75 27.45 -2.80
C PRO A 206 2.76 26.30 -3.13
N SER A 207 2.43 26.15 -4.41
CA SER A 207 1.83 24.91 -4.92
C SER A 207 2.82 23.74 -4.80
N GLU A 208 2.34 22.51 -4.58
CA GLU A 208 3.20 21.30 -4.60
C GLU A 208 3.92 21.10 -5.95
N PHE A 209 3.40 21.70 -7.03
CA PHE A 209 3.96 21.64 -8.38
C PHE A 209 4.89 22.82 -8.73
N GLU A 210 5.06 23.79 -7.83
CA GLU A 210 6.04 24.87 -8.05
C GLU A 210 7.45 24.31 -7.87
N THR A 211 8.28 24.39 -8.90
CA THR A 211 9.64 23.84 -8.92
C THR A 211 10.71 24.93 -8.94
N ASP A 212 10.35 26.21 -9.08
CA ASP A 212 11.33 27.30 -9.11
C ASP A 212 12.02 27.45 -7.75
N ILE A 213 13.29 27.04 -7.67
CA ILE A 213 14.06 27.05 -6.43
C ILE A 213 14.18 28.46 -5.82
N GLU A 214 14.16 29.53 -6.63
CA GLU A 214 14.26 30.90 -6.12
C GLU A 214 12.98 31.32 -5.37
N LYS A 215 11.87 30.59 -5.55
CA LYS A 215 10.62 30.79 -4.80
C LYS A 215 10.49 29.83 -3.63
N VAL A 216 10.86 28.56 -3.83
CA VAL A 216 10.61 27.51 -2.82
C VAL A 216 11.79 27.28 -1.88
N GLY A 217 12.94 27.88 -2.18
CA GLY A 217 14.17 27.77 -1.42
C GLY A 217 14.18 28.59 -0.13
N ASP A 218 15.00 28.13 0.81
CA ASP A 218 15.39 28.90 1.99
C ASP A 218 16.26 30.10 1.60
N LYS A 219 16.03 31.25 2.25
CA LYS A 219 16.78 32.49 2.00
C LYS A 219 18.28 32.33 2.13
N ARG A 220 18.75 31.58 3.14
CA ARG A 220 20.18 31.35 3.37
C ARG A 220 20.73 30.40 2.32
N PHE A 221 19.99 29.38 1.91
CA PHE A 221 20.35 28.53 0.77
C PHE A 221 20.52 29.36 -0.50
N LEU A 222 19.55 30.22 -0.84
CA LEU A 222 19.58 31.03 -2.07
C LEU A 222 20.73 32.03 -2.11
N GLN A 223 21.16 32.53 -0.95
CA GLN A 223 22.33 33.40 -0.84
C GLN A 223 23.66 32.64 -0.97
N LYS A 224 23.75 31.41 -0.44
CA LYS A 224 25.01 30.65 -0.35
C LYS A 224 25.27 29.73 -1.55
N ALA A 225 24.22 29.17 -2.13
CA ALA A 225 24.35 28.17 -3.17
C ALA A 225 24.91 28.79 -4.45
N THR A 226 25.98 28.19 -4.99
CA THR A 226 26.53 28.60 -6.29
C THR A 226 25.49 28.41 -7.39
N ALA A 227 25.62 29.17 -8.49
CA ALA A 227 24.75 29.02 -9.66
C ALA A 227 24.69 27.57 -10.18
N ASN A 228 25.81 26.84 -10.11
CA ASN A 228 25.86 25.42 -10.48
C ASN A 228 25.05 24.53 -9.53
N THR A 229 25.21 24.69 -8.20
CA THR A 229 24.41 23.92 -7.23
C THR A 229 22.92 24.20 -7.35
N LYS A 230 22.57 25.47 -7.54
CA LYS A 230 21.20 25.88 -7.85
C LYS A 230 20.67 25.15 -9.09
N ALA A 231 21.41 25.14 -10.19
CA ALA A 231 21.01 24.41 -11.41
C ALA A 231 20.83 22.89 -11.18
N VAL A 232 21.76 22.25 -10.48
CA VAL A 232 21.66 20.81 -10.15
C VAL A 232 20.43 20.52 -9.28
N TYR A 233 20.14 21.37 -8.30
CA TYR A 233 18.99 21.19 -7.41
C TYR A 233 17.67 21.49 -8.11
N GLN A 234 17.65 22.48 -9.02
CA GLN A 234 16.51 22.80 -9.87
C GLN A 234 16.14 21.59 -10.74
N GLU A 235 17.10 21.01 -11.48
CA GLU A 235 16.86 19.81 -12.31
C GLU A 235 16.37 18.63 -11.47
N ALA A 236 17.00 18.38 -10.32
CA ALA A 236 16.58 17.28 -9.43
C ALA A 236 15.17 17.50 -8.87
N LEU A 237 14.78 18.73 -8.55
CA LEU A 237 13.46 19.08 -8.05
C LEU A 237 12.38 18.94 -9.12
N GLU A 238 12.63 19.41 -10.35
CA GLU A 238 11.72 19.25 -11.49
C GLU A 238 11.40 17.78 -11.74
N VAL A 239 12.43 16.92 -11.81
CA VAL A 239 12.24 15.49 -12.04
C VAL A 239 11.57 14.80 -10.84
N ALA A 240 11.84 15.25 -9.60
CA ALA A 240 11.22 14.68 -8.41
C ALA A 240 9.73 15.04 -8.27
N VAL A 241 9.30 16.19 -8.80
CA VAL A 241 7.88 16.57 -8.85
C VAL A 241 7.12 15.73 -9.88
N GLU A 242 7.76 15.38 -11.00
CA GLU A 242 7.15 14.55 -12.05
C GLU A 242 7.08 13.06 -11.71
N ARG A 243 7.92 12.57 -10.79
CA ARG A 243 8.06 11.14 -10.48
C ARG A 243 7.71 10.82 -9.03
N THR A 244 7.13 9.65 -8.78
CA THR A 244 6.76 9.20 -7.43
C THR A 244 7.96 8.74 -6.57
N GLY A 245 9.10 8.41 -7.20
CA GLY A 245 10.29 7.87 -6.54
C GLY A 245 11.44 8.87 -6.37
N PRO A 246 12.52 8.47 -5.68
CA PRO A 246 13.67 9.35 -5.48
C PRO A 246 14.40 9.59 -6.81
N VAL A 247 14.89 10.80 -6.99
CA VAL A 247 15.84 11.16 -8.05
C VAL A 247 17.24 11.02 -7.48
N ILE A 248 18.12 10.28 -8.17
CA ILE A 248 19.45 9.95 -7.68
C ILE A 248 20.45 10.26 -8.78
N GLU A 249 21.29 11.27 -8.57
CA GLU A 249 22.28 11.74 -9.53
C GLU A 249 23.66 11.80 -8.89
N TRP A 250 24.71 11.69 -9.71
CA TRP A 250 26.09 11.82 -9.23
C TRP A 250 26.98 12.56 -10.22
N PHE A 251 28.02 13.20 -9.68
CA PHE A 251 28.92 14.07 -10.42
C PHE A 251 30.38 13.82 -10.03
N ASP A 252 31.29 13.91 -11.00
CA ASP A 252 32.73 13.95 -10.78
C ASP A 252 33.15 15.32 -10.27
N ILE A 253 34.11 15.36 -9.33
CA ILE A 253 34.72 16.60 -8.86
C ILE A 253 36.09 16.76 -9.52
N GLU A 254 36.24 17.84 -10.29
CA GLU A 254 37.46 18.15 -11.05
C GLU A 254 38.70 18.10 -10.15
N GLY A 255 39.80 17.57 -10.67
CA GLY A 255 41.08 17.49 -9.94
C GLY A 255 41.12 16.49 -8.78
N THR A 256 40.03 15.78 -8.47
CA THR A 256 39.96 14.83 -7.36
C THR A 256 39.36 13.48 -7.78
N ARG A 257 39.44 12.47 -6.90
CA ARG A 257 38.69 11.21 -7.04
C ARG A 257 37.34 11.22 -6.31
N ASP A 258 37.00 12.34 -5.67
CA ASP A 258 35.76 12.49 -4.92
C ASP A 258 34.56 12.52 -5.86
N LYS A 259 33.40 12.11 -5.33
CA LYS A 259 32.13 12.11 -6.06
C LYS A 259 31.09 12.92 -5.28
N ARG A 260 30.28 13.71 -5.98
CA ARG A 260 29.10 14.36 -5.39
C ARG A 260 27.88 13.53 -5.72
N LEU A 261 27.18 13.03 -4.70
CA LEU A 261 25.90 12.34 -4.82
C LEU A 261 24.77 13.32 -4.46
N VAL A 262 23.70 13.34 -5.26
CA VAL A 262 22.50 14.16 -5.05
C VAL A 262 21.27 13.26 -5.03
N VAL A 263 20.45 13.38 -3.99
CA VAL A 263 19.22 12.60 -3.82
C VAL A 263 18.06 13.55 -3.56
N ALA A 264 17.05 13.57 -4.43
CA ALA A 264 15.84 14.38 -4.25
C ALA A 264 14.61 13.49 -4.06
N TYR A 265 13.76 13.81 -3.09
CA TYR A 265 12.54 13.04 -2.81
C TYR A 265 11.49 13.86 -2.04
N LYS A 266 10.22 13.39 -2.07
CA LYS A 266 9.11 14.04 -1.38
C LYS A 266 9.24 13.92 0.15
N GLN A 267 9.01 15.00 0.88
CA GLN A 267 9.12 15.00 2.34
C GLN A 267 8.18 13.98 3.00
N GLY A 268 8.72 13.24 3.97
CA GLY A 268 7.99 12.22 4.71
C GLY A 268 7.69 10.93 3.95
N SER A 269 8.27 10.72 2.75
CA SER A 269 8.16 9.46 2.02
C SER A 269 9.25 8.44 2.36
N ALA A 270 10.31 8.84 3.05
CA ALA A 270 11.39 7.97 3.51
C ALA A 270 11.97 8.50 4.82
N LEU A 271 11.34 8.12 5.94
CA LEU A 271 11.79 8.58 7.27
C LEU A 271 13.11 7.90 7.65
N GLY A 272 14.08 8.70 8.13
CA GLY A 272 15.40 8.17 8.51
C GLY A 272 16.40 8.04 7.35
N MET A 273 16.09 8.58 6.17
CA MET A 273 16.95 8.46 4.98
C MET A 273 18.36 9.06 5.19
N PHE A 274 18.48 10.15 5.95
CA PHE A 274 19.76 10.83 6.15
C PHE A 274 20.79 9.96 6.86
N SER A 275 20.41 9.36 7.99
CA SER A 275 21.29 8.43 8.72
C SER A 275 21.49 7.12 7.97
N ALA A 276 20.47 6.60 7.31
CA ALA A 276 20.55 5.35 6.56
C ALA A 276 21.53 5.42 5.37
N LEU A 277 21.63 6.58 4.70
CA LEU A 277 22.62 6.82 3.64
C LEU A 277 24.06 6.68 4.14
N SER A 278 24.32 7.04 5.40
CA SER A 278 25.64 6.87 6.02
C SER A 278 26.07 5.43 6.08
N ASP A 279 25.17 4.59 6.57
CA ASP A 279 25.43 3.16 6.70
C ASP A 279 25.70 2.53 5.31
N LEU A 280 25.00 3.01 4.28
CA LEU A 280 25.21 2.58 2.91
C LEU A 280 26.59 2.93 2.36
N TYR A 281 27.00 4.20 2.39
CA TYR A 281 28.30 4.54 1.81
C TYR A 281 29.47 4.02 2.67
N HIS A 282 29.28 3.86 4.00
CA HIS A 282 30.26 3.20 4.88
C HIS A 282 30.46 1.73 4.50
N TYR A 283 29.38 1.00 4.21
CA TYR A 283 29.44 -0.40 3.76
C TYR A 283 30.33 -0.58 2.52
N TYR A 284 30.36 0.43 1.62
CA TYR A 284 31.18 0.44 0.42
C TYR A 284 32.56 1.09 0.60
N GLY A 285 33.00 1.32 1.84
CA GLY A 285 34.33 1.84 2.14
C GLY A 285 34.53 3.31 1.78
N LEU A 286 33.44 4.08 1.78
CA LEU A 286 33.48 5.53 1.57
C LEU A 286 33.22 6.28 2.88
N THR A 287 33.60 7.55 2.90
CA THR A 287 33.25 8.51 3.94
C THR A 287 32.73 9.79 3.30
N THR A 288 32.15 10.70 4.09
CA THR A 288 31.78 12.04 3.61
C THR A 288 32.68 13.11 4.20
N SER A 289 33.17 14.01 3.35
CA SER A 289 33.78 15.26 3.79
C SER A 289 32.71 16.26 4.23
N ARG A 290 31.63 16.35 3.44
CA ARG A 290 30.50 17.26 3.68
C ARG A 290 29.17 16.63 3.32
N LYS A 291 28.11 17.04 4.01
CA LYS A 291 26.71 16.75 3.64
C LYS A 291 25.87 18.01 3.75
N TYR A 292 24.92 18.14 2.84
CA TYR A 292 23.89 19.16 2.86
C TYR A 292 22.53 18.49 2.75
N VAL A 293 21.57 18.94 3.56
CA VAL A 293 20.15 18.63 3.40
C VAL A 293 19.44 19.96 3.25
N GLU A 294 18.83 20.19 2.10
CA GLU A 294 18.00 21.37 1.84
C GLU A 294 16.55 20.90 1.67
N GLN A 295 15.67 21.43 2.49
CA GLN A 295 14.23 21.22 2.37
C GLN A 295 13.61 22.43 1.70
N PHE A 296 12.62 22.21 0.85
CA PHE A 296 11.91 23.24 0.09
C PHE A 296 10.46 23.34 0.57
N SER A 297 9.87 24.54 0.48
CA SER A 297 8.51 24.81 0.96
C SER A 297 7.40 24.12 0.17
N ASN A 298 7.70 23.63 -1.04
CA ASN A 298 6.79 22.79 -1.84
C ASN A 298 6.72 21.33 -1.36
N GLY A 299 7.44 20.97 -0.29
CA GLY A 299 7.36 19.64 0.31
C GLY A 299 8.38 18.64 -0.23
N TYR A 300 9.51 19.08 -0.78
CA TYR A 300 10.60 18.23 -1.26
C TYR A 300 11.90 18.43 -0.46
N THR A 301 12.74 17.40 -0.45
CA THR A 301 14.07 17.40 0.17
C THR A 301 15.11 17.07 -0.87
N VAL A 302 16.21 17.82 -0.91
CA VAL A 302 17.42 17.50 -1.68
C VAL A 302 18.59 17.29 -0.73
N MET A 303 19.18 16.11 -0.77
CA MET A 303 20.39 15.77 -0.04
C MET A 303 21.59 15.80 -1.00
N SER A 304 22.70 16.40 -0.59
CA SER A 304 23.95 16.33 -1.34
C SER A 304 25.10 15.86 -0.46
N LEU A 305 25.76 14.79 -0.88
CA LEU A 305 26.83 14.12 -0.16
C LEU A 305 28.12 14.17 -0.98
N TYR A 306 29.21 14.60 -0.36
CA TYR A 306 30.54 14.62 -0.97
C TYR A 306 31.32 13.41 -0.48
N LEU A 307 31.40 12.39 -1.33
CA LEU A 307 31.93 11.07 -1.02
C LEU A 307 33.41 10.98 -1.39
N SER A 308 34.20 10.48 -0.45
CA SER A 308 35.63 10.23 -0.60
C SER A 308 35.95 8.78 -0.21
N PRO A 309 36.91 8.12 -0.89
CA PRO A 309 37.36 6.79 -0.49
C PRO A 309 38.11 6.85 0.84
N LEU A 310 38.06 5.76 1.63
CA LEU A 310 38.90 5.63 2.81
C LEU A 310 40.39 5.55 2.43
N VAL A 311 41.25 6.20 3.22
CA VAL A 311 42.69 6.29 2.98
C VAL A 311 43.42 5.11 3.65
N GLY A 312 44.54 4.67 3.06
CA GLY A 312 45.43 3.66 3.66
C GLY A 312 44.91 2.23 3.59
N THR A 313 45.31 1.40 4.56
CA THR A 313 44.98 -0.04 4.63
C THR A 313 43.48 -0.30 4.86
N ALA A 314 42.75 0.68 5.36
CA ALA A 314 41.30 0.62 5.52
C ALA A 314 40.57 0.64 4.16
N GLY A 315 41.02 1.48 3.22
CA GLY A 315 40.43 1.56 1.88
C GLY A 315 40.81 0.40 0.96
N ALA A 316 41.97 -0.22 1.17
CA ALA A 316 42.48 -1.30 0.31
C ALA A 316 41.61 -2.58 0.27
N LYS A 317 40.67 -2.74 1.21
CA LYS A 317 39.74 -3.87 1.29
C LYS A 317 38.47 -3.69 0.45
N TYR A 318 38.23 -2.47 -0.05
CA TYR A 318 37.00 -2.11 -0.75
C TYR A 318 37.29 -1.88 -2.24
N PRO A 319 36.27 -2.01 -3.12
CA PRO A 319 36.41 -1.63 -4.51
C PRO A 319 36.76 -0.15 -4.68
N PRO A 320 37.35 0.24 -5.83
CA PRO A 320 37.53 1.64 -6.18
C PRO A 320 36.20 2.41 -6.13
N ILE A 321 36.26 3.71 -5.79
CA ILE A 321 35.07 4.57 -5.67
C ILE A 321 34.24 4.59 -6.97
N GLU A 322 34.89 4.44 -8.12
CA GLU A 322 34.25 4.38 -9.44
C GLU A 322 33.32 3.16 -9.57
N ALA A 323 33.64 2.03 -8.92
CA ALA A 323 32.75 0.87 -8.87
C ALA A 323 31.71 0.99 -7.74
N SER A 324 32.15 1.48 -6.57
CA SER A 324 31.29 1.61 -5.38
C SER A 324 30.12 2.58 -5.60
N ILE A 325 30.34 3.72 -6.28
CA ILE A 325 29.31 4.74 -6.49
C ILE A 325 28.12 4.20 -7.28
N HIS A 326 28.37 3.38 -8.31
CA HIS A 326 27.30 2.78 -9.11
C HIS A 326 26.44 1.81 -8.29
N GLN A 327 27.05 1.07 -7.38
CA GLN A 327 26.31 0.17 -6.51
C GLN A 327 25.49 0.95 -5.47
N ILE A 328 26.08 1.98 -4.87
CA ILE A 328 25.38 2.89 -3.94
C ILE A 328 24.13 3.46 -4.60
N ILE A 329 24.24 4.00 -5.82
CA ILE A 329 23.09 4.59 -6.53
C ILE A 329 21.95 3.58 -6.74
N LYS A 330 22.26 2.35 -7.15
CA LYS A 330 21.25 1.30 -7.31
C LYS A 330 20.59 0.93 -5.98
N GLU A 331 21.37 0.91 -4.91
CA GLU A 331 20.90 0.51 -3.58
C GLU A 331 20.15 1.61 -2.83
N ILE A 332 20.37 2.89 -3.15
CA ILE A 332 19.59 4.02 -2.59
C ILE A 332 18.10 3.86 -2.85
N SER A 333 17.69 3.35 -4.02
CA SER A 333 16.27 3.10 -4.29
C SER A 333 15.68 1.99 -3.43
N LEU A 334 16.47 0.96 -3.12
CA LEU A 334 16.05 -0.10 -2.19
C LEU A 334 15.99 0.45 -0.76
N LEU A 335 16.99 1.25 -0.37
CA LEU A 335 17.04 1.95 0.91
C LEU A 335 15.83 2.88 1.09
N TYR A 336 15.44 3.62 0.05
CA TYR A 336 14.28 4.51 0.06
C TYR A 336 12.97 3.76 0.36
N CYS A 337 12.83 2.52 -0.15
CA CYS A 337 11.65 1.72 0.15
C CYS A 337 11.55 1.34 1.63
N ILE A 338 12.67 0.99 2.26
CA ILE A 338 12.72 0.56 3.67
C ILE A 338 13.97 1.16 4.36
N PRO A 339 13.97 2.48 4.67
CA PRO A 339 15.14 3.14 5.24
C PRO A 339 15.47 2.61 6.64
N GLN A 340 14.42 2.22 7.38
CA GLN A 340 14.52 1.66 8.73
C GLN A 340 14.13 0.18 8.70
N ASN A 341 15.05 -0.68 8.27
CA ASN A 341 14.85 -2.13 8.34
C ASN A 341 15.12 -2.66 9.76
N LYS A 342 14.62 -3.87 10.05
CA LYS A 342 14.72 -4.48 11.40
C LYS A 342 16.11 -5.06 11.71
N PHE A 343 16.97 -5.16 10.70
CA PHE A 343 18.29 -5.77 10.76
C PHE A 343 19.41 -4.73 10.56
N GLN A 344 19.12 -3.45 10.84
CA GLN A 344 20.04 -2.34 10.60
C GLN A 344 21.41 -2.55 11.27
N THR A 345 21.44 -3.14 12.46
CA THR A 345 22.69 -3.46 13.16
C THR A 345 23.57 -4.42 12.37
N LEU A 346 23.00 -5.44 11.73
CA LEU A 346 23.75 -6.39 10.89
C LEU A 346 24.28 -5.71 9.63
N PHE A 347 23.52 -4.77 9.06
CA PHE A 347 23.96 -3.96 7.93
C PHE A 347 25.10 -3.00 8.29
N ALA A 348 24.91 -2.19 9.34
CA ALA A 348 25.86 -1.19 9.78
C ALA A 348 27.18 -1.79 10.31
N THR A 349 27.18 -3.04 10.79
CA THR A 349 28.41 -3.79 11.14
C THR A 349 29.08 -4.47 9.93
N GLY A 350 28.47 -4.43 8.75
CA GLY A 350 28.94 -5.11 7.55
C GLY A 350 28.82 -6.65 7.60
N ARG A 351 28.04 -7.19 8.55
CA ARG A 351 27.74 -8.63 8.64
C ARG A 351 26.84 -9.09 7.50
N LEU A 352 25.87 -8.24 7.14
CA LEU A 352 25.00 -8.41 5.98
C LEU A 352 25.03 -7.14 5.13
N SER A 353 24.73 -7.28 3.86
CA SER A 353 24.49 -6.19 2.91
C SER A 353 23.10 -5.57 3.10
N LEU A 354 22.88 -4.42 2.46
CA LEU A 354 21.55 -3.79 2.45
C LEU A 354 20.50 -4.71 1.81
N GLN A 355 20.86 -5.38 0.71
CA GLN A 355 19.96 -6.29 0.02
C GLN A 355 19.56 -7.46 0.93
N GLU A 356 20.50 -8.08 1.62
CA GLU A 356 20.24 -9.19 2.55
C GLU A 356 19.35 -8.77 3.72
N THR A 357 19.60 -7.59 4.30
CA THR A 357 18.81 -7.09 5.45
C THR A 357 17.40 -6.65 5.06
N ILE A 358 17.22 -6.06 3.87
CA ILE A 358 15.89 -5.72 3.35
C ILE A 358 15.13 -6.98 2.92
N TYR A 359 15.80 -7.95 2.30
CA TYR A 359 15.23 -9.27 2.05
C TYR A 359 14.76 -9.92 3.36
N ALA A 360 15.62 -10.02 4.37
CA ALA A 360 15.28 -10.58 5.67
C ALA A 360 14.12 -9.83 6.34
N HIS A 361 14.03 -8.50 6.19
CA HIS A 361 12.89 -7.72 6.67
C HIS A 361 11.59 -8.12 5.97
N CYS A 362 11.59 -8.24 4.64
CA CYS A 362 10.42 -8.68 3.88
C CYS A 362 9.99 -10.10 4.27
N VAL A 363 10.95 -11.02 4.45
CA VAL A 363 10.65 -12.37 4.91
C VAL A 363 10.16 -12.37 6.36
N TRP A 364 10.70 -11.55 7.26
CA TRP A 364 10.19 -11.39 8.62
C TRP A 364 8.71 -10.96 8.63
N VAL A 365 8.32 -10.02 7.75
CA VAL A 365 6.91 -9.65 7.56
C VAL A 365 6.09 -10.87 7.13
N PHE A 366 6.56 -11.61 6.12
CA PHE A 366 5.91 -12.83 5.63
C PHE A 366 5.72 -13.88 6.74
N ILE A 367 6.78 -14.24 7.47
CA ILE A 367 6.75 -15.22 8.56
C ILE A 367 5.79 -14.80 9.67
N THR A 368 5.78 -13.50 10.00
CA THR A 368 4.86 -12.95 11.01
C THR A 368 3.38 -13.13 10.64
N HIS A 369 3.05 -13.29 9.36
CA HIS A 369 1.68 -13.55 8.92
C HIS A 369 1.37 -15.05 8.71
N PHE A 370 2.35 -15.86 8.31
CA PHE A 370 2.08 -17.22 7.80
C PHE A 370 2.67 -18.37 8.60
N LEU A 371 3.55 -18.12 9.56
CA LEU A 371 4.09 -19.19 10.40
C LEU A 371 2.94 -19.89 11.14
N ASN A 372 2.72 -21.18 10.83
CA ASN A 372 1.57 -21.95 11.32
C ASN A 372 1.57 -22.03 12.84
N ARG A 373 0.46 -21.57 13.47
CA ARG A 373 0.36 -21.42 14.93
C ARG A 373 -0.60 -22.40 15.59
N LEU A 374 -1.35 -23.19 14.81
CA LEU A 374 -2.44 -24.02 15.34
C LEU A 374 -2.01 -25.45 15.66
N GLY A 375 -0.96 -25.95 15.02
CA GLY A 375 -0.46 -27.32 15.24
C GLY A 375 -1.41 -28.41 14.74
N ASN A 376 -0.97 -29.67 14.87
CA ASN A 376 -1.76 -30.84 14.47
C ASN A 376 -2.89 -31.12 15.46
N GLU A 377 -2.69 -30.72 16.72
CA GLU A 377 -3.60 -30.89 17.84
C GLU A 377 -4.91 -30.11 17.63
N TYR A 378 -4.83 -28.87 17.14
CA TYR A 378 -6.03 -28.09 16.80
C TYR A 378 -6.86 -28.78 15.71
N THR A 379 -6.19 -29.33 14.69
CA THR A 379 -6.87 -30.03 13.59
C THR A 379 -7.54 -31.31 14.08
N ALA A 380 -6.87 -32.08 14.93
CA ALA A 380 -7.44 -33.25 15.59
C ALA A 380 -8.62 -32.89 16.50
N LEU A 381 -8.53 -31.80 17.26
CA LEU A 381 -9.62 -31.32 18.11
C LEU A 381 -10.82 -30.85 17.26
N SER A 382 -10.55 -30.14 16.16
CA SER A 382 -11.59 -29.66 15.24
C SER A 382 -12.33 -30.79 14.52
N SER A 383 -11.71 -31.95 14.31
CA SER A 383 -12.38 -33.10 13.69
C SER A 383 -13.23 -33.92 14.68
N ILE A 384 -12.97 -33.79 15.98
CA ILE A 384 -13.74 -34.45 17.05
C ILE A 384 -14.99 -33.64 17.42
N LEU A 385 -14.89 -32.31 17.39
CA LEU A 385 -15.97 -31.42 17.81
C LEU A 385 -17.06 -31.29 16.74
N ASP A 386 -18.33 -31.35 17.19
CA ASP A 386 -19.49 -31.11 16.33
C ASP A 386 -19.56 -29.64 15.86
N PRO A 387 -19.40 -29.35 14.56
CA PRO A 387 -19.41 -27.98 14.03
C PRO A 387 -20.82 -27.35 14.04
N GLU A 388 -21.88 -28.14 14.13
CA GLU A 388 -23.26 -27.63 14.24
C GLU A 388 -23.60 -27.19 15.68
N ASN A 389 -22.74 -27.52 16.64
CA ASN A 389 -22.88 -27.09 18.03
C ASN A 389 -22.21 -25.73 18.26
N SER A 390 -23.05 -24.69 18.43
CA SER A 390 -22.61 -23.31 18.66
C SER A 390 -21.58 -23.12 19.78
N ALA A 391 -21.66 -23.88 20.89
CA ALA A 391 -20.72 -23.76 21.99
C ALA A 391 -19.33 -24.32 21.62
N HIS A 392 -19.31 -25.40 20.83
CA HIS A 392 -18.07 -25.99 20.33
C HIS A 392 -17.39 -25.07 19.30
N ALA A 393 -18.16 -24.51 18.37
CA ALA A 393 -17.66 -23.58 17.37
C ALA A 393 -17.07 -22.31 17.99
N GLU A 394 -17.74 -21.71 18.97
CA GLU A 394 -17.25 -20.53 19.69
C GLU A 394 -15.96 -20.83 20.47
N LEU A 395 -15.90 -21.99 21.15
CA LEU A 395 -14.71 -22.42 21.87
C LEU A 395 -13.52 -22.64 20.93
N LEU A 396 -13.74 -23.33 19.79
CA LEU A 396 -12.74 -23.52 18.74
C LEU A 396 -12.23 -22.18 18.21
N ALA A 397 -13.11 -21.23 17.92
CA ALA A 397 -12.72 -19.90 17.45
C ALA A 397 -11.89 -19.13 18.48
N LYS A 398 -12.28 -19.18 19.77
CA LYS A 398 -11.49 -18.58 20.86
C LYS A 398 -10.13 -19.25 21.05
N LEU A 399 -10.07 -20.58 20.98
CA LEU A 399 -8.83 -21.36 21.08
C LEU A 399 -7.90 -21.06 19.91
N LYS A 400 -8.43 -21.05 18.69
CA LYS A 400 -7.72 -20.65 17.46
C LYS A 400 -7.06 -19.29 17.64
N ARG A 401 -7.83 -18.30 18.12
CA ARG A 401 -7.33 -16.94 18.36
C ARG A 401 -6.21 -16.91 19.41
N ARG A 402 -6.31 -17.73 20.47
CA ARG A 402 -5.31 -17.77 21.54
C ARG A 402 -4.02 -18.46 21.11
N LEU A 403 -4.09 -19.61 20.44
CA LEU A 403 -2.92 -20.31 19.89
C LEU A 403 -2.16 -19.44 18.89
N ARG A 404 -2.90 -18.67 18.07
CA ARG A 404 -2.31 -17.68 17.17
C ARG A 404 -1.59 -16.52 17.88
N ALA A 405 -1.89 -16.26 19.15
CA ALA A 405 -1.35 -15.13 19.89
C ALA A 405 -0.12 -15.48 20.75
N GLU A 406 0.01 -16.73 21.22
CA GLU A 406 0.94 -17.07 22.32
C GLU A 406 2.24 -17.79 21.89
N THR A 407 2.34 -18.38 20.67
CA THR A 407 3.50 -19.23 20.31
C THR A 407 4.65 -18.51 19.59
N PHE A 408 4.37 -17.66 18.59
CA PHE A 408 5.39 -16.94 17.81
C PHE A 408 5.04 -15.46 17.70
N THR A 409 5.65 -14.63 18.54
CA THR A 409 5.54 -13.17 18.45
C THR A 409 6.47 -12.62 17.37
N ALA A 410 6.16 -11.43 16.84
CA ALA A 410 6.99 -10.78 15.83
C ALA A 410 8.42 -10.49 16.35
N ASP A 411 8.56 -10.19 17.65
CA ASP A 411 9.84 -9.96 18.30
C ASP A 411 10.64 -11.27 18.48
N TYR A 412 9.98 -12.37 18.82
CA TYR A 412 10.65 -13.67 18.92
C TYR A 412 11.16 -14.16 17.55
N ILE A 413 10.37 -13.98 16.49
CA ILE A 413 10.82 -14.27 15.12
C ILE A 413 12.04 -13.39 14.76
N LEU A 414 12.01 -12.11 15.14
CA LEU A 414 13.12 -11.18 14.89
C LEU A 414 14.40 -11.62 15.62
N GLU A 415 14.30 -12.05 16.87
CA GLU A 415 15.42 -12.57 17.66
C GLU A 415 16.05 -13.81 17.02
N ILE A 416 15.22 -14.75 16.56
CA ILE A 416 15.69 -15.95 15.85
C ILE A 416 16.47 -15.57 14.59
N ILE A 417 15.91 -14.70 13.74
CA ILE A 417 16.58 -14.31 12.47
C ILE A 417 17.93 -13.61 12.76
N ASN A 418 18.00 -12.77 13.80
CA ASN A 418 19.25 -12.11 14.20
C ASN A 418 20.34 -13.10 14.68
N THR A 419 19.95 -14.30 15.12
CA THR A 419 20.87 -15.34 15.57
C THR A 419 21.58 -16.04 14.40
N TYR A 420 21.00 -16.01 13.19
CA TYR A 420 21.49 -16.78 12.02
C TYR A 420 21.80 -15.93 10.78
N PRO A 421 22.69 -14.92 10.86
CA PRO A 421 23.03 -14.09 9.71
C PRO A 421 23.62 -14.89 8.54
N ASP A 422 24.42 -15.93 8.81
CA ASP A 422 25.00 -16.76 7.76
C ASP A 422 23.95 -17.54 6.98
N LEU A 423 22.89 -18.04 7.64
CA LEU A 423 21.77 -18.68 6.95
C LEU A 423 20.98 -17.66 6.13
N VAL A 424 20.75 -16.46 6.64
CA VAL A 424 20.09 -15.37 5.90
C VAL A 424 20.84 -15.08 4.60
N HIS A 425 22.17 -15.01 4.66
CA HIS A 425 23.02 -14.85 3.49
C HIS A 425 22.81 -15.98 2.47
N THR A 426 22.91 -17.26 2.89
CA THR A 426 22.72 -18.40 1.98
C THR A 426 21.31 -18.44 1.36
N LEU A 427 20.27 -18.14 2.14
CA LEU A 427 18.88 -18.09 1.68
C LEU A 427 18.65 -16.91 0.72
N TYR A 428 19.31 -15.77 0.95
CA TYR A 428 19.30 -14.66 0.02
C TYR A 428 19.98 -15.02 -1.31
N LEU A 429 21.09 -15.76 -1.30
CA LEU A 429 21.75 -16.20 -2.54
C LEU A 429 20.81 -17.03 -3.42
N SER A 430 20.03 -17.93 -2.81
CA SER A 430 18.99 -18.71 -3.50
C SER A 430 17.90 -17.80 -4.11
N PHE A 431 17.41 -16.83 -3.35
CA PHE A 431 16.43 -15.85 -3.83
C PHE A 431 16.98 -15.02 -5.01
N ALA A 432 18.20 -14.51 -4.88
CA ALA A 432 18.84 -13.68 -5.89
C ALA A 432 19.14 -14.47 -7.16
N ASN A 433 19.59 -15.72 -7.05
CA ASN A 433 19.82 -16.59 -8.20
C ASN A 433 18.56 -16.78 -9.06
N THR A 434 17.38 -16.79 -8.43
CA THR A 434 16.09 -16.93 -9.13
C THR A 434 15.59 -15.63 -9.75
N HIS A 435 15.75 -14.49 -9.06
CA HIS A 435 15.06 -13.25 -9.42
C HIS A 435 15.95 -12.12 -9.95
N TYR A 436 17.27 -12.28 -9.95
CA TYR A 436 18.20 -11.28 -10.46
C TYR A 436 18.37 -11.40 -11.98
N VAL A 437 18.01 -10.35 -12.73
CA VAL A 437 18.18 -10.30 -14.20
C VAL A 437 19.51 -9.62 -14.56
N GLN A 438 20.28 -10.24 -15.45
CA GLN A 438 21.45 -9.60 -16.08
C GLN A 438 21.02 -8.83 -17.32
N THR A 439 20.75 -7.54 -17.16
CA THR A 439 20.18 -6.72 -18.24
C THR A 439 21.23 -6.14 -19.21
N ARG A 440 22.54 -6.26 -18.94
CA ARG A 440 23.61 -5.68 -19.77
C ARG A 440 24.70 -6.72 -20.02
N GLY A 441 25.01 -6.97 -21.31
CA GLY A 441 25.78 -8.12 -21.79
C GLY A 441 27.29 -8.11 -21.48
N GLN A 442 28.00 -9.15 -21.94
CA GLN A 442 29.45 -9.40 -21.72
C GLN A 442 30.43 -8.34 -22.27
N ALA A 443 29.94 -7.28 -22.92
CA ALA A 443 30.76 -6.24 -23.56
C ALA A 443 30.85 -4.93 -22.77
N ASP A 444 30.24 -4.87 -21.58
CA ASP A 444 30.49 -3.79 -20.62
C ASP A 444 31.70 -4.20 -19.75
N ASP A 445 32.75 -3.37 -19.67
CA ASP A 445 33.95 -3.52 -18.81
C ASP A 445 33.63 -3.45 -17.30
N PHE A 446 32.39 -3.75 -16.89
CA PHE A 446 31.92 -3.58 -15.52
C PHE A 446 32.28 -4.77 -14.64
N LEU A 447 32.93 -4.45 -13.52
CA LEU A 447 33.08 -5.37 -12.39
C LEU A 447 31.69 -5.83 -11.92
N PRO A 448 31.51 -7.14 -11.64
CA PRO A 448 30.26 -7.65 -11.11
C PRO A 448 29.94 -6.94 -9.78
N THR A 449 28.66 -6.67 -9.46
CA THR A 449 28.29 -6.00 -8.19
C THR A 449 28.89 -6.76 -7.01
N LEU A 450 29.27 -6.13 -5.88
CA LEU A 450 29.85 -6.89 -4.74
C LEU A 450 28.95 -8.06 -4.29
N SER A 451 27.63 -7.89 -4.35
CA SER A 451 26.64 -8.94 -4.10
C SER A 451 26.64 -10.02 -5.18
N TYR A 452 26.86 -9.66 -6.45
CA TYR A 452 26.98 -10.59 -7.57
C TYR A 452 28.36 -11.28 -7.65
N LEU A 453 29.43 -10.61 -7.24
CA LEU A 453 30.75 -11.21 -6.96
C LEU A 453 30.62 -12.27 -5.87
N ARG A 454 29.88 -11.99 -4.79
CA ARG A 454 29.55 -13.01 -3.77
C ARG A 454 28.73 -14.18 -4.34
N LEU A 455 27.72 -13.91 -5.17
CA LEU A 455 26.97 -14.95 -5.90
C LEU A 455 27.84 -15.82 -6.83
N GLN A 456 28.95 -15.28 -7.34
CA GLN A 456 29.92 -16.04 -8.16
C GLN A 456 30.97 -16.78 -7.33
N VAL A 457 31.27 -16.30 -6.12
CA VAL A 457 32.27 -16.90 -5.21
C VAL A 457 31.65 -18.02 -4.37
N ASP A 458 30.45 -17.80 -3.86
CA ASP A 458 29.75 -18.73 -2.98
C ASP A 458 28.80 -19.63 -3.79
N LYS A 459 28.85 -20.95 -3.51
CA LYS A 459 27.99 -21.93 -4.18
C LYS A 459 26.52 -21.68 -3.79
N VAL A 460 25.67 -21.38 -4.77
CA VAL A 460 24.21 -21.38 -4.59
C VAL A 460 23.76 -22.81 -4.27
N GLN A 461 23.22 -23.00 -3.06
CA GLN A 461 22.72 -24.29 -2.59
C GLN A 461 21.37 -24.65 -3.24
N THR A 462 21.14 -25.93 -3.46
CA THR A 462 19.80 -26.43 -3.85
C THR A 462 18.82 -26.37 -2.68
N ASP A 463 17.52 -26.50 -2.94
CA ASP A 463 16.50 -26.48 -1.88
C ASP A 463 16.67 -27.62 -0.84
N GLU A 464 17.15 -28.79 -1.28
CA GLU A 464 17.52 -29.91 -0.39
C GLU A 464 18.77 -29.59 0.45
N GLU A 465 19.82 -29.02 -0.17
CA GLU A 465 21.04 -28.60 0.53
C GLU A 465 20.77 -27.50 1.56
N LEU A 466 19.84 -26.57 1.26
CA LEU A 466 19.40 -25.54 2.19
C LEU A 466 18.69 -26.16 3.40
N THR A 467 17.87 -27.19 3.20
CA THR A 467 17.20 -27.92 4.29
C THR A 467 18.25 -28.52 5.23
N ASP A 468 19.23 -29.23 4.69
CA ASP A 468 20.30 -29.83 5.48
C ASP A 468 21.14 -28.77 6.22
N THR A 469 21.40 -27.64 5.58
CA THR A 469 22.16 -26.53 6.17
C THR A 469 21.40 -25.90 7.34
N ILE A 470 20.09 -25.68 7.19
CA ILE A 470 19.22 -25.20 8.28
C ILE A 470 19.23 -26.20 9.44
N ASN A 471 18.97 -27.48 9.18
CA ASN A 471 18.87 -28.52 10.21
C ASN A 471 20.17 -28.71 11.01
N LYS A 472 21.33 -28.48 10.38
CA LYS A 472 22.64 -28.54 11.05
C LYS A 472 22.95 -27.30 11.89
N ALA A 473 22.39 -26.14 11.54
CA ALA A 473 22.72 -24.86 12.15
C ALA A 473 21.77 -24.46 13.30
N VAL A 474 20.48 -24.79 13.18
CA VAL A 474 19.46 -24.41 14.17
C VAL A 474 19.53 -25.26 15.44
N VAL A 475 19.15 -24.67 16.57
CA VAL A 475 19.30 -25.32 17.89
C VAL A 475 18.03 -26.02 18.39
N ASN A 476 16.88 -25.73 17.78
CA ASN A 476 15.58 -26.32 18.14
C ASN A 476 14.57 -26.18 16.98
N ASP A 477 13.44 -26.89 17.10
CA ASP A 477 12.37 -26.94 16.11
C ASP A 477 11.75 -25.56 15.82
N HIS A 478 11.65 -24.66 16.81
CA HIS A 478 11.10 -23.32 16.58
C HIS A 478 11.99 -22.50 15.65
N HIS A 479 13.31 -22.58 15.84
CA HIS A 479 14.28 -21.91 14.98
C HIS A 479 14.27 -22.53 13.58
N GLU A 480 14.18 -23.86 13.51
CA GLU A 480 14.03 -24.59 12.26
C GLU A 480 12.80 -24.13 11.48
N MET A 481 11.63 -24.01 12.12
CA MET A 481 10.39 -23.54 11.49
C MET A 481 10.51 -22.12 10.92
N VAL A 482 11.14 -21.19 11.66
CA VAL A 482 11.37 -19.82 11.21
C VAL A 482 12.32 -19.80 10.00
N MET A 483 13.44 -20.52 10.07
CA MET A 483 14.42 -20.53 8.97
C MET A 483 13.89 -21.28 7.73
N ASN A 484 13.13 -22.37 7.90
CA ASN A 484 12.46 -23.04 6.78
C ASN A 484 11.40 -22.16 6.10
N SER A 485 10.82 -21.19 6.82
CA SER A 485 9.86 -20.26 6.22
C SER A 485 10.50 -19.30 5.20
N PHE A 486 11.82 -19.06 5.26
CA PHE A 486 12.55 -18.36 4.19
C PHE A 486 12.54 -19.16 2.88
N ARG A 487 12.68 -20.49 2.95
CA ARG A 487 12.58 -21.35 1.77
C ARG A 487 11.19 -21.35 1.19
N ILE A 488 10.16 -21.43 2.05
CA ILE A 488 8.76 -21.30 1.62
C ILE A 488 8.55 -19.98 0.90
N PHE A 489 9.07 -18.87 1.44
CA PHE A 489 9.01 -17.57 0.78
C PHE A 489 9.67 -17.61 -0.60
N ASN A 490 10.95 -18.04 -0.70
CA ASN A 490 11.68 -18.09 -1.96
C ASN A 490 10.95 -18.92 -3.03
N ASN A 491 10.48 -20.11 -2.66
CA ASN A 491 9.78 -21.01 -3.57
C ASN A 491 8.39 -20.50 -3.97
N SER A 492 7.83 -19.54 -3.22
CA SER A 492 6.52 -18.97 -3.49
C SER A 492 6.60 -17.69 -4.34
N VAL A 493 7.72 -16.98 -4.40
CA VAL A 493 7.83 -15.74 -5.18
C VAL A 493 7.86 -16.06 -6.69
N LEU A 494 6.89 -15.54 -7.43
CA LEU A 494 6.79 -15.67 -8.89
C LEU A 494 7.32 -14.44 -9.64
N LYS A 495 7.10 -13.25 -9.08
CA LYS A 495 7.59 -11.96 -9.61
C LYS A 495 7.98 -11.06 -8.45
N THR A 496 8.98 -10.21 -8.65
CA THR A 496 9.35 -9.17 -7.68
C THR A 496 10.02 -7.98 -8.37
N ASN A 497 9.77 -6.77 -7.86
CA ASN A 497 10.48 -5.55 -8.27
C ASN A 497 11.72 -5.29 -7.41
N PHE A 498 12.13 -6.23 -6.54
CA PHE A 498 13.23 -6.04 -5.58
C PHE A 498 14.51 -5.46 -6.22
N TYR A 499 14.87 -5.94 -7.41
CA TYR A 499 16.09 -5.52 -8.13
C TYR A 499 15.88 -4.34 -9.09
N THR A 500 14.65 -3.83 -9.24
CA THR A 500 14.35 -2.72 -10.15
C THR A 500 15.01 -1.42 -9.65
N PRO A 501 15.72 -0.66 -10.52
CA PRO A 501 16.47 0.53 -10.09
C PRO A 501 15.61 1.68 -9.59
N THR A 502 14.43 1.92 -10.17
CA THR A 502 13.48 2.92 -9.66
C THR A 502 12.26 2.21 -9.10
N LYS A 503 12.00 2.37 -7.80
CA LYS A 503 10.86 1.77 -7.10
C LYS A 503 10.58 2.54 -5.81
N VAL A 504 9.33 2.47 -5.35
CA VAL A 504 8.87 3.25 -4.18
C VAL A 504 8.43 2.37 -3.01
N ALA A 505 8.09 1.11 -3.29
CA ALA A 505 7.96 0.04 -2.30
C ALA A 505 8.40 -1.29 -2.92
N VAL A 506 8.66 -2.28 -2.07
CA VAL A 506 9.02 -3.64 -2.50
C VAL A 506 7.75 -4.46 -2.66
N SER A 507 7.64 -5.19 -3.76
CA SER A 507 6.46 -5.99 -4.08
C SER A 507 6.82 -7.40 -4.52
N PHE A 508 5.95 -8.35 -4.17
CA PHE A 508 6.08 -9.76 -4.49
C PHE A 508 4.75 -10.32 -4.97
N ARG A 509 4.74 -10.95 -6.15
CA ARG A 509 3.64 -11.82 -6.59
C ARG A 509 3.93 -13.24 -6.11
N LEU A 510 3.12 -13.77 -5.20
CA LEU A 510 3.35 -15.04 -4.51
C LEU A 510 2.37 -16.15 -4.96
N ASN A 511 2.84 -17.36 -5.22
CA ASN A 511 2.01 -18.56 -5.27
C ASN A 511 1.52 -18.89 -3.84
N PRO A 512 0.21 -18.80 -3.55
CA PRO A 512 -0.32 -18.97 -2.20
C PRO A 512 -0.52 -20.43 -1.79
N SER A 513 0.04 -21.41 -2.53
CA SER A 513 -0.15 -22.84 -2.28
C SER A 513 0.38 -23.34 -0.93
N PHE A 514 1.25 -22.57 -0.27
CA PHE A 514 1.75 -22.85 1.08
C PHE A 514 0.70 -22.62 2.18
N LEU A 515 -0.43 -21.96 1.89
CA LEU A 515 -1.49 -21.71 2.86
C LEU A 515 -2.18 -23.03 3.25
N PRO A 516 -2.36 -23.31 4.56
CA PRO A 516 -2.99 -24.56 5.01
C PRO A 516 -4.50 -24.58 4.68
N PRO A 517 -5.01 -25.61 3.99
CA PRO A 517 -6.44 -25.73 3.66
C PRO A 517 -7.36 -25.81 4.89
N SER A 518 -6.84 -26.24 6.04
CA SER A 518 -7.58 -26.25 7.31
C SER A 518 -7.92 -24.85 7.83
N GLU A 519 -7.13 -23.83 7.46
CA GLU A 519 -7.39 -22.44 7.83
C GLU A 519 -8.00 -21.63 6.69
N TYR A 520 -7.55 -21.90 5.47
CA TYR A 520 -7.94 -21.20 4.25
C TYR A 520 -8.53 -22.20 3.24
N PRO A 521 -9.77 -22.67 3.45
CA PRO A 521 -10.34 -23.79 2.69
C PRO A 521 -10.58 -23.48 1.22
N GLN A 522 -10.78 -22.20 0.88
CA GLN A 522 -10.83 -21.76 -0.51
C GLN A 522 -9.42 -21.31 -0.93
N PRO A 523 -8.78 -22.00 -1.89
CA PRO A 523 -7.45 -21.63 -2.35
C PRO A 523 -7.48 -20.30 -3.11
N LEU A 524 -6.48 -19.48 -2.87
CA LEU A 524 -6.26 -18.25 -3.64
C LEU A 524 -5.63 -18.58 -4.99
N TYR A 525 -6.00 -17.83 -6.03
CA TYR A 525 -5.29 -17.86 -7.32
C TYR A 525 -4.00 -17.05 -7.25
N GLY A 526 -4.05 -15.92 -6.53
CA GLY A 526 -2.89 -15.05 -6.41
C GLY A 526 -2.87 -14.19 -5.18
N MET A 527 -1.64 -13.91 -4.73
CA MET A 527 -1.33 -13.03 -3.62
C MET A 527 -0.25 -12.05 -4.07
N PHE A 528 -0.46 -10.77 -3.77
CA PHE A 528 0.58 -9.75 -3.82
C PHE A 528 0.88 -9.30 -2.40
N LEU A 529 2.17 -9.22 -2.04
CA LEU A 529 2.65 -8.62 -0.81
C LEU A 529 3.42 -7.35 -1.17
N VAL A 530 3.06 -6.21 -0.59
CA VAL A 530 3.71 -4.93 -0.83
C VAL A 530 4.14 -4.32 0.50
N ILE A 531 5.41 -3.93 0.60
CA ILE A 531 6.04 -3.40 1.81
C ILE A 531 6.76 -2.10 1.46
N GLY A 532 6.36 -1.01 2.10
CA GLY A 532 7.01 0.29 2.00
C GLY A 532 7.32 0.87 3.38
N SER A 533 7.95 2.04 3.40
CA SER A 533 8.35 2.71 4.65
C SER A 533 7.16 3.00 5.57
N GLU A 534 6.00 3.30 5.00
CA GLU A 534 4.81 3.76 5.72
C GLU A 534 3.78 2.65 5.96
N PHE A 535 3.90 1.51 5.29
CA PHE A 535 2.83 0.51 5.27
C PHE A 535 3.32 -0.90 4.93
N ARG A 536 2.48 -1.88 5.27
CA ARG A 536 2.50 -3.20 4.65
C ARG A 536 1.11 -3.54 4.16
N GLY A 537 0.99 -4.23 3.03
CA GLY A 537 -0.30 -4.55 2.46
C GLY A 537 -0.29 -5.82 1.63
N PHE A 538 -1.50 -6.37 1.45
CA PHE A 538 -1.74 -7.54 0.63
C PHE A 538 -2.77 -7.22 -0.45
N HIS A 539 -2.65 -7.83 -1.63
CA HIS A 539 -3.73 -7.95 -2.61
C HIS A 539 -4.02 -9.43 -2.85
N LEU A 540 -5.24 -9.89 -2.55
CA LEU A 540 -5.61 -11.29 -2.69
C LEU A 540 -6.65 -11.43 -3.79
N ARG A 541 -6.51 -12.46 -4.62
CA ARG A 541 -7.50 -12.80 -5.66
C ARG A 541 -7.77 -14.29 -5.70
N PHE A 542 -9.04 -14.66 -5.81
CA PHE A 542 -9.50 -16.05 -5.87
C PHE A 542 -9.52 -16.61 -7.30
N ARG A 543 -9.56 -15.76 -8.32
CA ARG A 543 -9.56 -16.16 -9.73
C ARG A 543 -8.57 -15.32 -10.52
N ASP A 544 -8.30 -15.73 -11.75
CA ASP A 544 -7.44 -14.98 -12.67
C ASP A 544 -8.05 -13.60 -12.96
N ILE A 545 -9.24 -13.60 -13.54
CA ILE A 545 -10.08 -12.40 -13.64
C ILE A 545 -10.78 -12.21 -12.30
N ALA A 546 -10.36 -11.20 -11.53
CA ALA A 546 -10.92 -10.92 -10.22
C ALA A 546 -11.00 -9.42 -9.93
N ARG A 547 -12.00 -9.03 -9.15
CA ARG A 547 -12.30 -7.64 -8.82
C ARG A 547 -12.60 -7.42 -7.34
N GLY A 548 -12.09 -6.32 -6.80
CA GLY A 548 -12.52 -5.81 -5.51
C GLY A 548 -11.73 -4.63 -4.97
N GLY A 549 -12.26 -4.06 -3.88
CA GLY A 549 -11.79 -2.78 -3.36
C GLY A 549 -10.48 -2.83 -2.58
N ILE A 550 -9.82 -1.69 -2.45
CA ILE A 550 -8.63 -1.50 -1.60
C ILE A 550 -9.02 -0.72 -0.35
N ARG A 551 -8.70 -1.28 0.82
CA ARG A 551 -8.93 -0.67 2.13
C ARG A 551 -7.62 -0.17 2.73
N ILE A 552 -7.64 1.01 3.33
CA ILE A 552 -6.54 1.47 4.19
C ILE A 552 -6.97 1.38 5.66
N VAL A 553 -6.24 0.59 6.45
CA VAL A 553 -6.47 0.40 7.87
C VAL A 553 -5.62 1.37 8.68
N LYS A 554 -6.29 2.22 9.45
CA LYS A 554 -5.69 3.17 10.40
C LYS A 554 -5.78 2.64 11.83
N SER A 555 -4.75 2.87 12.62
CA SER A 555 -4.61 2.43 14.00
C SER A 555 -4.49 3.62 14.94
N ARG A 556 -5.42 3.74 15.90
CA ARG A 556 -5.46 4.88 16.84
C ARG A 556 -4.41 4.82 17.96
N SER A 557 -3.85 3.64 18.21
CA SER A 557 -2.82 3.40 19.22
C SER A 557 -1.86 2.29 18.76
N GLN A 558 -0.73 2.14 19.44
CA GLN A 558 0.26 1.09 19.17
C GLN A 558 -0.33 -0.30 19.40
N GLU A 559 -1.20 -0.46 20.41
CA GLU A 559 -1.89 -1.71 20.69
C GLU A 559 -2.87 -2.07 19.57
N ALA A 560 -3.62 -1.08 19.07
CA ALA A 560 -4.51 -1.27 17.92
C ALA A 560 -3.72 -1.66 16.67
N TYR A 561 -2.56 -1.04 16.42
CA TYR A 561 -1.67 -1.43 15.33
C TYR A 561 -1.19 -2.87 15.46
N SER A 562 -0.75 -3.28 16.65
CA SER A 562 -0.30 -4.66 16.90
C SER A 562 -1.43 -5.69 16.75
N ILE A 563 -2.69 -5.32 17.01
CA ILE A 563 -3.86 -6.18 16.73
C ILE A 563 -4.09 -6.26 15.22
N ASN A 564 -4.21 -5.11 14.55
CA ASN A 564 -4.47 -5.03 13.11
C ASN A 564 -3.37 -5.73 12.29
N ALA A 565 -2.09 -5.58 12.68
CA ALA A 565 -0.98 -6.27 12.04
C ALA A 565 -1.09 -7.80 12.13
N ARG A 566 -1.62 -8.33 13.23
CA ARG A 566 -1.83 -9.78 13.38
C ARG A 566 -2.99 -10.30 12.54
N SER A 567 -4.07 -9.53 12.42
CA SER A 567 -5.29 -9.92 11.68
C SER A 567 -5.31 -9.48 10.21
N LEU A 568 -4.31 -8.72 9.75
CA LEU A 568 -4.28 -8.10 8.42
C LEU A 568 -4.58 -9.08 7.29
N PHE A 569 -3.91 -10.23 7.28
CA PHE A 569 -4.11 -11.23 6.23
C PHE A 569 -5.48 -11.90 6.32
N ASP A 570 -5.91 -12.28 7.53
CA ASP A 570 -7.22 -12.90 7.77
C ASP A 570 -8.36 -11.97 7.33
N GLU A 571 -8.28 -10.68 7.69
CA GLU A 571 -9.25 -9.67 7.27
C GLU A 571 -9.30 -9.59 5.75
N ASN A 572 -8.15 -9.46 5.09
CA ASN A 572 -8.09 -9.38 3.63
C ASN A 572 -8.66 -10.64 2.95
N TYR A 573 -8.31 -11.83 3.43
CA TYR A 573 -8.80 -13.10 2.90
C TYR A 573 -10.32 -13.19 3.03
N ASN A 574 -10.88 -12.85 4.20
CA ASN A 574 -12.32 -12.93 4.45
C ASN A 574 -13.10 -11.90 3.60
N LEU A 575 -12.55 -10.69 3.42
CA LEU A 575 -13.15 -9.68 2.54
C LEU A 575 -13.13 -10.13 1.08
N ALA A 576 -12.00 -10.65 0.58
CA ALA A 576 -11.89 -11.18 -0.78
C ALA A 576 -12.81 -12.40 -1.00
N ASN A 577 -12.95 -13.29 -0.01
CA ASN A 577 -13.82 -14.46 -0.08
C ASN A 577 -15.30 -14.07 -0.09
N THR A 578 -15.66 -13.04 0.70
CA THR A 578 -17.01 -12.45 0.64
C THR A 578 -17.28 -11.86 -0.74
N GLN A 579 -16.28 -11.19 -1.34
CA GLN A 579 -16.38 -10.65 -2.70
C GLN A 579 -16.57 -11.76 -3.75
N GLN A 580 -15.89 -12.92 -3.60
CA GLN A 580 -16.05 -14.08 -4.47
C GLN A 580 -17.52 -14.54 -4.51
N ARG A 581 -18.17 -14.64 -3.35
CA ARG A 581 -19.58 -15.07 -3.26
C ARG A 581 -20.55 -14.05 -3.84
N LYS A 582 -20.22 -12.76 -3.78
CA LYS A 582 -21.04 -11.69 -4.37
C LYS A 582 -20.98 -11.67 -5.90
N ASN A 583 -19.86 -12.08 -6.48
CA ASN A 583 -19.61 -11.91 -7.91
C ASN A 583 -20.16 -13.04 -8.80
N LYS A 584 -20.95 -13.99 -8.27
CA LYS A 584 -21.53 -15.12 -9.02
C LYS A 584 -22.27 -14.79 -10.34
N ASP A 585 -22.78 -13.57 -10.50
CA ASP A 585 -23.52 -13.16 -11.72
C ASP A 585 -22.68 -12.39 -12.73
N ILE A 586 -21.38 -12.23 -12.48
CA ILE A 586 -20.47 -11.41 -13.27
C ILE A 586 -19.19 -12.22 -13.57
N PRO A 587 -18.42 -11.86 -14.61
CA PRO A 587 -17.23 -12.63 -15.01
C PRO A 587 -16.10 -12.64 -13.97
N GLU A 588 -16.03 -11.65 -13.07
CA GLU A 588 -14.87 -11.51 -12.19
C GLU A 588 -15.03 -12.29 -10.87
N GLY A 589 -14.04 -13.10 -10.50
CA GLY A 589 -13.92 -13.60 -9.13
C GLY A 589 -13.69 -12.49 -8.09
N GLY A 590 -13.62 -12.87 -6.82
CA GLY A 590 -13.36 -11.97 -5.70
C GLY A 590 -11.88 -11.64 -5.56
N SER A 591 -11.58 -10.34 -5.43
CA SER A 591 -10.30 -9.87 -4.92
C SER A 591 -10.47 -8.81 -3.85
N LYS A 592 -9.39 -8.50 -3.14
CA LYS A 592 -9.36 -7.39 -2.17
C LYS A 592 -7.92 -6.95 -1.89
N GLY A 593 -7.74 -5.65 -1.73
CA GLY A 593 -6.51 -5.06 -1.18
C GLY A 593 -6.72 -4.58 0.25
N VAL A 594 -5.77 -4.82 1.15
CA VAL A 594 -5.74 -4.20 2.47
C VAL A 594 -4.35 -3.66 2.74
N VAL A 595 -4.26 -2.38 3.06
CA VAL A 595 -3.04 -1.63 3.35
C VAL A 595 -3.08 -1.19 4.81
N LEU A 596 -2.17 -1.72 5.63
CA LEU A 596 -2.02 -1.32 7.03
C LEU A 596 -0.95 -0.24 7.13
N LEU A 597 -1.35 0.96 7.55
CA LEU A 597 -0.41 2.04 7.85
C LEU A 597 0.37 1.71 9.13
N ASP A 598 1.67 1.94 9.08
CA ASP A 598 2.54 1.93 10.24
C ASP A 598 2.05 2.93 11.29
N PHE A 599 2.20 2.59 12.57
CA PHE A 599 1.71 3.42 13.67
C PHE A 599 2.27 4.85 13.64
N LYS A 600 3.49 5.05 13.13
CA LYS A 600 4.11 6.39 13.01
C LYS A 600 3.65 7.17 11.77
N HIS A 601 2.86 6.57 10.89
CA HIS A 601 2.53 7.11 9.56
C HIS A 601 1.01 7.18 9.31
N GLN A 602 0.21 7.39 10.35
CA GLN A 602 -1.26 7.40 10.26
C GLN A 602 -1.83 8.53 9.40
N ASP A 603 -1.04 9.57 9.14
CA ASP A 603 -1.34 10.71 8.27
C ASP A 603 -0.89 10.50 6.80
N LYS A 604 -0.24 9.38 6.47
CA LYS A 604 0.36 9.11 5.14
C LYS A 604 -0.49 8.19 4.26
N ALA A 605 -1.81 8.20 4.42
CA ALA A 605 -2.71 7.31 3.69
C ALA A 605 -2.61 7.43 2.16
N ALA A 606 -2.61 8.65 1.62
CA ALA A 606 -2.48 8.89 0.18
C ALA A 606 -1.15 8.37 -0.37
N GLY A 607 -0.02 8.79 0.21
CA GLY A 607 1.31 8.32 -0.21
C GLY A 607 1.49 6.80 -0.11
N ALA A 608 0.95 6.17 0.93
CA ALA A 608 0.97 4.70 1.06
C ALA A 608 0.18 4.02 -0.06
N PHE A 609 -0.99 4.54 -0.40
CA PHE A 609 -1.80 4.04 -1.51
C PHE A 609 -1.09 4.21 -2.85
N GLU A 610 -0.52 5.40 -3.11
CA GLU A 610 0.21 5.70 -4.33
C GLU A 610 1.37 4.72 -4.54
N LYS A 611 2.17 4.50 -3.50
CA LYS A 611 3.28 3.55 -3.51
C LYS A 611 2.82 2.10 -3.67
N TYR A 612 1.71 1.73 -3.04
CA TYR A 612 1.11 0.40 -3.17
C TYR A 612 0.73 0.11 -4.63
N ILE A 613 0.08 1.07 -5.29
CA ILE A 613 -0.31 0.96 -6.70
C ILE A 613 0.89 0.97 -7.63
N ASP A 614 1.82 1.92 -7.46
CA ASP A 614 3.03 2.01 -8.28
C ASP A 614 3.85 0.72 -8.27
N SER A 615 3.96 0.10 -7.09
CA SER A 615 4.71 -1.15 -6.91
C SER A 615 3.98 -2.38 -7.45
N ILE A 616 2.65 -2.41 -7.43
CA ILE A 616 1.89 -3.45 -8.14
C ILE A 616 2.08 -3.30 -9.66
N LEU A 617 2.05 -2.07 -10.18
CA LEU A 617 2.28 -1.81 -11.61
C LEU A 617 3.67 -2.27 -12.05
N ASP A 618 4.69 -2.22 -11.19
CA ASP A 618 6.01 -2.77 -11.49
C ASP A 618 5.99 -4.28 -11.77
N LEU A 619 5.01 -5.01 -11.25
CA LEU A 619 4.86 -6.46 -11.48
C LEU A 619 3.96 -6.81 -12.67
N LEU A 620 3.08 -5.88 -13.06
CA LEU A 620 2.10 -6.11 -14.14
C LEU A 620 2.60 -5.62 -15.50
N LEU A 621 3.33 -4.50 -15.53
CA LEU A 621 3.73 -3.86 -16.78
C LEU A 621 5.06 -4.41 -17.28
N VAL A 622 5.12 -4.62 -18.60
CA VAL A 622 6.41 -4.87 -19.27
C VAL A 622 7.22 -3.58 -19.22
N PRO A 623 8.46 -3.62 -18.69
CA PRO A 623 9.30 -2.43 -18.65
C PRO A 623 9.62 -1.95 -20.07
N ASN A 624 9.17 -0.74 -20.37
CA ASN A 624 9.35 -0.07 -21.66
C ASN A 624 10.44 1.03 -21.62
N SER A 625 11.09 1.21 -20.47
CA SER A 625 12.01 2.33 -20.19
C SER A 625 13.36 1.81 -19.66
N PRO A 626 14.29 1.41 -20.55
CA PRO A 626 15.60 0.86 -20.17
C PRO A 626 16.38 1.80 -19.24
N GLY A 627 16.87 1.29 -18.10
CA GLY A 627 17.61 2.08 -17.10
C GLY A 627 16.75 2.83 -16.09
N ILE A 628 15.43 2.90 -16.29
CA ILE A 628 14.46 3.40 -15.30
C ILE A 628 13.73 2.21 -14.68
N LYS A 629 13.09 1.37 -15.51
CA LYS A 629 12.48 0.10 -15.11
C LYS A 629 13.15 -1.01 -15.91
N ASP A 630 13.92 -1.86 -15.23
CA ASP A 630 14.54 -3.04 -15.85
C ASP A 630 13.55 -4.23 -15.86
N PRO A 631 13.68 -5.17 -16.83
CA PRO A 631 12.98 -6.44 -16.83
C PRO A 631 13.08 -7.18 -15.49
N ILE A 632 11.94 -7.70 -15.04
CA ILE A 632 11.86 -8.59 -13.88
C ILE A 632 11.77 -10.04 -14.36
N VAL A 633 12.16 -10.99 -13.49
CA VAL A 633 11.89 -12.41 -13.73
C VAL A 633 10.40 -12.68 -13.54
N ASP A 634 9.76 -13.22 -14.58
CA ASP A 634 8.37 -13.67 -14.55
C ASP A 634 8.30 -15.21 -14.56
N LEU A 635 8.12 -15.80 -13.39
CA LEU A 635 7.88 -17.25 -13.25
C LEU A 635 6.38 -17.62 -13.37
N HIS A 636 5.49 -16.62 -13.44
CA HIS A 636 4.07 -16.86 -13.69
C HIS A 636 3.80 -17.14 -15.18
N GLY A 637 4.55 -16.47 -16.06
CA GLY A 637 4.55 -16.71 -17.51
C GLY A 637 3.25 -16.33 -18.22
N LYS A 638 2.41 -15.50 -17.58
CA LYS A 638 1.11 -15.04 -18.10
C LYS A 638 0.92 -13.56 -17.82
N GLU A 639 0.28 -12.88 -18.76
CA GLU A 639 -0.16 -11.50 -18.56
C GLU A 639 -1.27 -11.46 -17.49
N GLU A 640 -1.16 -10.53 -16.56
CA GLU A 640 -2.10 -10.35 -15.46
C GLU A 640 -2.72 -8.96 -15.55
N ILE A 641 -4.05 -8.89 -15.45
CA ILE A 641 -4.79 -7.63 -15.33
C ILE A 641 -5.53 -7.67 -13.99
N LEU A 642 -5.47 -6.56 -13.24
CA LEU A 642 -6.18 -6.42 -11.97
C LEU A 642 -7.29 -5.38 -12.11
N PHE A 643 -8.46 -5.69 -11.57
CA PHE A 643 -9.59 -4.78 -11.50
C PHE A 643 -9.82 -4.36 -10.04
N MET A 644 -9.43 -3.14 -9.71
CA MET A 644 -9.49 -2.61 -8.35
C MET A 644 -10.69 -1.68 -8.18
N GLY A 645 -11.04 -1.37 -6.93
CA GLY A 645 -12.07 -0.37 -6.62
C GLY A 645 -11.82 0.32 -5.28
N PRO A 646 -12.66 1.29 -4.91
CA PRO A 646 -12.56 1.93 -3.61
C PRO A 646 -13.11 1.04 -2.50
N ASP A 647 -12.63 1.27 -1.29
CA ASP A 647 -13.18 0.83 -0.01
C ASP A 647 -12.90 1.93 1.04
N GLU A 648 -12.94 1.60 2.33
CA GLU A 648 -12.65 2.53 3.41
C GLU A 648 -11.31 3.25 3.21
N ASN A 649 -11.36 4.59 3.24
CA ASN A 649 -10.24 5.52 3.09
C ASN A 649 -9.55 5.59 1.71
N THR A 650 -10.17 5.08 0.62
CA THR A 650 -9.54 5.12 -0.74
C THR A 650 -10.38 5.78 -1.83
N ALA A 651 -11.63 6.17 -1.57
CA ALA A 651 -12.53 6.71 -2.59
C ALA A 651 -11.96 7.91 -3.37
N ASP A 652 -11.33 8.88 -2.70
CA ASP A 652 -10.78 10.08 -3.35
C ASP A 652 -9.46 9.84 -4.10
N LEU A 653 -8.89 8.62 -4.03
CA LEU A 653 -7.58 8.29 -4.59
C LEU A 653 -7.66 7.49 -5.90
N VAL A 654 -8.85 7.01 -6.28
CA VAL A 654 -9.01 6.13 -7.44
C VAL A 654 -8.76 6.84 -8.77
N ASP A 655 -9.10 8.13 -8.87
CA ASP A 655 -8.85 8.92 -10.08
C ASP A 655 -7.35 9.06 -10.34
N TRP A 656 -6.56 9.31 -9.29
CA TRP A 656 -5.11 9.32 -9.38
C TRP A 656 -4.58 7.94 -9.83
N ALA A 657 -5.10 6.84 -9.28
CA ALA A 657 -4.62 5.50 -9.63
C ALA A 657 -4.87 5.15 -11.11
N THR A 658 -6.06 5.49 -11.62
CA THR A 658 -6.42 5.31 -13.04
C THR A 658 -5.50 6.13 -13.95
N GLU A 659 -5.28 7.40 -13.61
CA GLU A 659 -4.44 8.29 -14.39
C GLU A 659 -2.96 7.89 -14.33
N HIS A 660 -2.50 7.44 -13.16
CA HIS A 660 -1.15 6.93 -12.98
C HIS A 660 -0.90 5.70 -13.83
N ALA A 661 -1.86 4.77 -13.91
CA ALA A 661 -1.76 3.62 -14.82
C ALA A 661 -1.70 4.05 -16.30
N ARG A 662 -2.45 5.10 -16.68
CA ARG A 662 -2.40 5.69 -18.03
C ARG A 662 -1.03 6.28 -18.34
N VAL A 663 -0.46 7.07 -17.43
CA VAL A 663 0.88 7.68 -17.55
C VAL A 663 1.97 6.60 -17.61
N ARG A 664 1.83 5.53 -16.82
CA ARG A 664 2.72 4.37 -16.82
C ARG A 664 2.60 3.50 -18.08
N GLY A 665 1.67 3.81 -18.98
CA GLY A 665 1.50 3.11 -20.26
C GLY A 665 0.72 1.80 -20.16
N ALA A 666 -0.11 1.62 -19.13
CA ALA A 666 -0.96 0.43 -19.00
C ALA A 666 -2.05 0.45 -20.10
N PRO A 667 -2.12 -0.56 -20.98
CA PRO A 667 -3.12 -0.59 -22.06
C PRO A 667 -4.56 -0.69 -21.52
N TRP A 668 -4.72 -1.21 -20.31
CA TRP A 668 -6.00 -1.41 -19.62
C TRP A 668 -6.29 -0.31 -18.58
N TRP A 669 -5.62 0.85 -18.64
CA TRP A 669 -5.75 1.92 -17.64
C TRP A 669 -7.21 2.30 -17.31
N LYS A 670 -8.09 2.32 -18.32
CA LYS A 670 -9.54 2.63 -18.18
C LYS A 670 -10.26 1.69 -17.23
N SER A 671 -9.90 0.40 -17.24
CA SER A 671 -10.54 -0.64 -16.43
C SER A 671 -9.79 -0.93 -15.13
N PHE A 672 -8.59 -0.38 -14.92
CA PHE A 672 -7.76 -0.66 -13.76
C PHE A 672 -8.47 -0.41 -12.42
N PHE A 673 -9.22 0.68 -12.35
CA PHE A 673 -10.06 1.03 -11.21
C PHE A 673 -11.50 1.29 -11.63
N THR A 674 -12.43 0.80 -10.81
CA THR A 674 -13.84 1.17 -10.86
C THR A 674 -14.20 2.19 -9.78
N GLY A 675 -15.37 2.82 -9.91
CA GLY A 675 -15.80 3.84 -8.95
C GLY A 675 -15.07 5.18 -9.10
N LYS A 676 -14.37 5.36 -10.23
CA LYS A 676 -13.74 6.61 -10.66
C LYS A 676 -14.78 7.68 -10.97
N SER A 677 -14.34 8.93 -11.07
CA SER A 677 -15.22 10.03 -11.41
C SER A 677 -15.78 9.88 -12.84
N PRO A 678 -16.94 10.49 -13.14
CA PRO A 678 -17.47 10.53 -14.50
C PRO A 678 -16.51 11.17 -15.52
N LYS A 679 -15.52 11.97 -15.09
CA LYS A 679 -14.48 12.54 -15.96
C LYS A 679 -13.58 11.48 -16.56
N LEU A 680 -13.37 10.38 -15.83
CA LEU A 680 -12.61 9.21 -16.28
C LEU A 680 -13.53 8.06 -16.70
N GLY A 681 -14.82 8.33 -16.91
CA GLY A 681 -15.79 7.34 -17.39
C GLY A 681 -16.34 6.40 -16.34
N GLY A 682 -16.18 6.71 -15.05
CA GLY A 682 -16.74 5.91 -13.97
C GLY A 682 -18.24 6.12 -13.77
N ILE A 683 -18.90 5.17 -13.11
CA ILE A 683 -20.34 5.19 -12.83
C ILE A 683 -20.55 5.36 -11.31
N PRO A 684 -20.87 6.57 -10.82
CA PRO A 684 -21.05 6.80 -9.38
C PRO A 684 -22.22 5.99 -8.83
N HIS A 685 -21.90 4.96 -8.05
CA HIS A 685 -22.89 4.03 -7.50
C HIS A 685 -23.91 4.73 -6.61
N ASP A 686 -23.44 5.71 -5.83
CA ASP A 686 -24.26 6.50 -4.92
C ASP A 686 -25.28 7.36 -5.69
N ARG A 687 -24.83 8.10 -6.72
CA ARG A 687 -25.69 8.97 -7.55
C ARG A 687 -26.85 8.20 -8.20
N TYR A 688 -26.59 6.96 -8.61
CA TYR A 688 -27.55 6.15 -9.37
C TYR A 688 -28.23 5.06 -8.53
N GLY A 689 -27.98 5.02 -7.22
CA GLY A 689 -28.56 4.05 -6.29
C GLY A 689 -28.28 2.60 -6.67
N MET A 690 -27.12 2.30 -7.27
CA MET A 690 -26.84 1.00 -7.89
C MET A 690 -27.02 -0.17 -6.92
N THR A 691 -26.43 -0.07 -5.73
CA THR A 691 -26.57 -1.08 -4.68
C THR A 691 -28.00 -1.17 -4.16
N THR A 692 -28.65 -0.02 -3.94
CA THR A 692 -30.01 0.06 -3.41
C THR A 692 -31.03 -0.54 -4.36
N LEU A 693 -30.89 -0.37 -5.67
CA LEU A 693 -31.79 -0.98 -6.66
C LEU A 693 -31.86 -2.51 -6.51
N SER A 694 -30.73 -3.16 -6.22
CA SER A 694 -30.69 -4.60 -5.94
C SER A 694 -31.45 -4.92 -4.65
N VAL A 695 -31.20 -4.18 -3.56
CA VAL A 695 -31.89 -4.38 -2.27
C VAL A 695 -33.40 -4.19 -2.42
N ARG A 696 -33.82 -3.14 -3.13
CA ARG A 696 -35.23 -2.85 -3.43
C ARG A 696 -35.89 -3.97 -4.22
N GLU A 697 -35.22 -4.61 -5.17
CA GLU A 697 -35.84 -5.72 -5.90
C GLU A 697 -36.13 -6.93 -5.02
N PHE A 698 -35.32 -7.19 -3.97
CA PHE A 698 -35.63 -8.20 -2.97
C PHE A 698 -36.83 -7.81 -2.11
N VAL A 699 -36.89 -6.55 -1.65
CA VAL A 699 -38.04 -6.01 -0.89
C VAL A 699 -39.33 -6.08 -1.72
N LEU A 700 -39.28 -5.58 -2.95
CA LEU A 700 -40.39 -5.63 -3.90
C LEU A 700 -40.76 -7.08 -4.26
N GLY A 701 -39.80 -7.99 -4.32
CA GLY A 701 -40.04 -9.41 -4.48
C GLY A 701 -40.93 -9.98 -3.37
N ILE A 702 -40.63 -9.67 -2.11
CA ILE A 702 -41.48 -10.07 -0.96
C ILE A 702 -42.88 -9.49 -1.14
N TYR A 703 -42.98 -8.21 -1.48
CA TYR A 703 -44.29 -7.55 -1.65
C TYR A 703 -45.10 -8.17 -2.79
N ARG A 704 -44.46 -8.53 -3.91
CA ARG A 704 -45.10 -9.24 -5.03
C ARG A 704 -45.60 -10.64 -4.62
N LYS A 705 -44.79 -11.42 -3.88
CA LYS A 705 -45.15 -12.79 -3.47
C LYS A 705 -46.25 -12.82 -2.41
N LEU A 706 -46.29 -11.82 -1.53
CA LEU A 706 -47.24 -11.73 -0.43
C LEU A 706 -48.42 -10.78 -0.72
N ASN A 707 -48.46 -10.18 -1.91
CA ASN A 707 -49.47 -9.22 -2.34
C ASN A 707 -49.64 -8.05 -1.34
N LEU A 708 -48.51 -7.47 -0.90
CA LEU A 708 -48.48 -6.37 0.07
C LEU A 708 -48.54 -5.02 -0.64
N ASP A 709 -49.29 -4.08 -0.05
CA ASP A 709 -49.32 -2.67 -0.45
C ASP A 709 -48.17 -1.92 0.25
N PRO A 710 -47.13 -1.48 -0.47
CA PRO A 710 -45.95 -0.85 0.15
C PRO A 710 -46.30 0.35 1.03
N SER A 711 -47.31 1.13 0.66
CA SER A 711 -47.73 2.34 1.40
C SER A 711 -48.23 2.07 2.82
N LYS A 712 -48.59 0.82 3.12
CA LYS A 712 -49.08 0.37 4.43
C LYS A 712 -48.03 -0.37 5.24
N VAL A 713 -46.89 -0.71 4.64
CA VAL A 713 -45.81 -1.43 5.31
C VAL A 713 -45.03 -0.47 6.19
N ARG A 714 -44.94 -0.77 7.50
CA ARG A 714 -44.15 -0.01 8.45
C ARG A 714 -42.68 -0.41 8.38
N LYS A 715 -41.81 0.58 8.25
CA LYS A 715 -40.40 0.36 7.97
C LYS A 715 -39.49 0.89 9.08
N LEU A 716 -38.53 0.05 9.45
CA LEU A 716 -37.32 0.42 10.18
C LEU A 716 -36.15 0.49 9.19
N GLN A 717 -35.29 1.49 9.36
CA GLN A 717 -34.02 1.58 8.64
C GLN A 717 -32.89 1.94 9.61
N THR A 718 -31.76 1.25 9.50
CA THR A 718 -30.48 1.71 10.05
C THR A 718 -29.62 2.24 8.91
N GLY A 719 -28.76 3.23 9.16
CA GLY A 719 -28.12 4.02 8.11
C GLY A 719 -29.04 5.15 7.69
N GLY A 720 -28.57 6.39 7.89
CA GLY A 720 -29.40 7.58 7.77
C GLY A 720 -29.61 8.07 6.34
N PRO A 721 -30.36 9.18 6.19
CA PRO A 721 -30.54 9.88 4.92
C PRO A 721 -29.23 10.50 4.37
N ASP A 722 -28.15 10.50 5.16
CA ASP A 722 -26.82 10.94 4.77
C ASP A 722 -26.02 9.86 4.00
N GLY A 723 -26.23 8.58 4.31
CA GLY A 723 -25.46 7.49 3.73
C GLY A 723 -25.89 7.10 2.32
N ASP A 724 -24.98 6.46 1.57
CA ASP A 724 -25.22 6.05 0.17
C ASP A 724 -26.44 5.14 0.01
N LEU A 725 -26.48 4.06 0.78
CA LEU A 725 -27.57 3.11 0.71
C LEU A 725 -28.84 3.66 1.36
N GLY A 726 -28.68 4.35 2.51
CA GLY A 726 -29.80 4.83 3.32
C GLY A 726 -30.59 5.97 2.67
N SER A 727 -29.89 6.92 2.02
CA SER A 727 -30.53 8.00 1.26
C SER A 727 -31.30 7.43 0.06
N ASN A 728 -30.67 6.57 -0.74
CA ASN A 728 -31.29 5.96 -1.91
C ASN A 728 -32.47 5.06 -1.52
N GLU A 729 -32.40 4.36 -0.38
CA GLU A 729 -33.51 3.55 0.11
C GLU A 729 -34.72 4.43 0.42
N ILE A 730 -34.52 5.63 0.99
CA ILE A 730 -35.57 6.61 1.20
C ILE A 730 -36.11 7.13 -0.15
N LEU A 731 -35.24 7.46 -1.10
CA LEU A 731 -35.63 7.99 -2.42
C LEU A 731 -36.44 7.00 -3.28
N LEU A 732 -36.18 5.69 -3.13
CA LEU A 732 -36.79 4.61 -3.91
C LEU A 732 -37.94 3.90 -3.18
N SER A 733 -38.24 4.32 -1.95
CA SER A 733 -39.24 3.71 -1.08
C SER A 733 -40.53 4.52 -1.09
N ASN A 734 -41.65 3.83 -0.88
CA ASN A 734 -42.96 4.42 -0.62
C ASN A 734 -43.58 3.82 0.65
N GLU A 735 -42.75 3.22 1.52
CA GLU A 735 -43.16 2.61 2.76
C GLU A 735 -43.38 3.65 3.86
N LYS A 736 -44.18 3.30 4.87
CA LYS A 736 -44.38 4.14 6.04
C LYS A 736 -43.18 4.02 6.97
N TYR A 737 -42.21 4.93 6.86
CA TYR A 737 -41.06 4.97 7.76
C TYR A 737 -41.52 5.29 9.19
N VAL A 738 -41.33 4.32 10.09
CA VAL A 738 -41.64 4.48 11.51
C VAL A 738 -40.40 4.85 12.29
N SER A 739 -39.23 4.38 11.86
CA SER A 739 -37.97 4.69 12.54
C SER A 739 -36.77 4.71 11.61
N ILE A 740 -35.86 5.64 11.87
CA ILE A 740 -34.54 5.74 11.23
C ILE A 740 -33.49 5.86 12.32
N VAL A 741 -32.44 5.06 12.20
CA VAL A 741 -31.27 5.09 13.09
C VAL A 741 -30.04 5.44 12.27
N ASP A 742 -29.33 6.50 12.65
CA ASP A 742 -28.10 6.91 11.96
C ASP A 742 -26.96 7.24 12.93
N GLY A 743 -25.86 7.81 12.41
CA GLY A 743 -24.70 8.16 13.22
C GLY A 743 -25.02 9.14 14.35
N SER A 744 -25.96 10.04 14.12
CA SER A 744 -26.38 11.12 15.03
C SER A 744 -27.38 10.68 16.10
N GLY A 745 -28.15 9.60 15.88
CA GLY A 745 -29.12 9.13 16.88
C GLY A 745 -30.22 8.22 16.36
N VAL A 746 -31.40 8.34 16.97
CA VAL A 746 -32.64 7.62 16.63
C VAL A 746 -33.78 8.62 16.40
N LEU A 747 -34.52 8.44 15.31
CA LEU A 747 -35.73 9.19 14.96
C LEU A 747 -36.90 8.21 14.87
N VAL A 748 -38.01 8.50 15.56
CA VAL A 748 -39.17 7.61 15.66
C VAL A 748 -40.46 8.39 15.53
N ASP A 749 -41.41 7.85 14.77
CA ASP A 749 -42.82 8.25 14.84
C ASP A 749 -43.72 7.04 14.52
N PRO A 750 -44.46 6.49 15.50
CA PRO A 750 -45.41 5.39 15.27
C PRO A 750 -46.49 5.73 14.24
N GLN A 751 -46.83 7.01 14.09
CA GLN A 751 -47.78 7.50 13.09
C GLN A 751 -47.15 7.70 11.72
N GLY A 752 -45.84 7.47 11.58
CA GLY A 752 -45.06 7.60 10.35
C GLY A 752 -44.34 8.95 10.27
N LEU A 753 -43.07 8.93 9.89
CA LEU A 753 -42.27 10.11 9.64
C LEU A 753 -42.73 10.83 8.37
N ASP A 754 -42.61 12.17 8.36
CA ASP A 754 -43.01 12.99 7.21
C ASP A 754 -42.16 12.66 5.99
N HIS A 755 -42.79 12.13 4.96
CA HIS A 755 -42.09 11.63 3.78
C HIS A 755 -41.38 12.76 3.02
N ALA A 756 -42.00 13.94 2.92
CA ALA A 756 -41.39 15.09 2.24
C ALA A 756 -40.11 15.56 2.97
N GLU A 757 -40.11 15.53 4.31
CA GLU A 757 -38.94 15.83 5.13
C GLU A 757 -37.83 14.80 4.96
N LEU A 758 -38.18 13.52 4.94
CA LEU A 758 -37.19 12.46 4.68
C LEU A 758 -36.55 12.62 3.30
N LEU A 759 -37.34 12.94 2.27
CA LEU A 759 -36.82 13.22 0.93
C LEU A 759 -35.90 14.46 0.90
N ARG A 760 -36.21 15.50 1.69
CA ARG A 760 -35.34 16.67 1.84
C ARG A 760 -33.99 16.28 2.44
N LEU A 761 -34.00 15.53 3.54
CA LEU A 761 -32.78 15.05 4.19
C LEU A 761 -31.96 14.14 3.27
N ALA A 762 -32.61 13.19 2.59
CA ALA A 762 -31.95 12.26 1.68
C ALA A 762 -31.28 12.97 0.49
N LYS A 763 -31.96 13.93 -0.14
CA LYS A 763 -31.40 14.73 -1.25
C LYS A 763 -30.24 15.61 -0.81
N ASN A 764 -30.31 16.15 0.40
CA ASN A 764 -29.27 17.03 0.95
C ASN A 764 -28.18 16.28 1.74
N ARG A 765 -28.25 14.95 1.83
CA ARG A 765 -27.32 14.11 2.60
C ARG A 765 -27.17 14.53 4.05
N GLN A 766 -28.30 14.78 4.72
CA GLN A 766 -28.33 15.23 6.10
C GLN A 766 -28.80 14.12 7.05
N MET A 767 -28.10 13.95 8.17
CA MET A 767 -28.50 13.06 9.27
C MET A 767 -29.80 13.55 9.94
N ILE A 768 -30.45 12.67 10.71
CA ILE A 768 -31.74 12.93 11.37
C ILE A 768 -31.71 14.06 12.41
N ASN A 769 -30.53 14.48 12.87
CA ASN A 769 -30.39 15.68 13.72
C ASN A 769 -30.85 16.97 13.00
N ASN A 770 -30.94 16.94 11.67
CA ASN A 770 -31.49 18.02 10.85
C ASN A 770 -32.98 17.84 10.54
N TYR A 771 -33.64 16.78 11.01
CA TYR A 771 -35.08 16.58 10.82
C TYR A 771 -35.88 17.67 11.53
N ASP A 772 -36.88 18.23 10.86
CA ASP A 772 -37.83 19.17 11.46
C ASP A 772 -38.77 18.46 12.44
N VAL A 773 -38.44 18.53 13.73
CA VAL A 773 -39.19 17.89 14.81
C VAL A 773 -40.61 18.40 14.95
N THR A 774 -40.97 19.55 14.37
CA THR A 774 -42.36 20.06 14.38
C THR A 774 -43.30 19.21 13.53
N LYS A 775 -42.74 18.37 12.64
CA LYS A 775 -43.47 17.42 11.82
C LYS A 775 -43.68 16.06 12.49
N LEU A 776 -43.16 15.85 13.69
CA LEU A 776 -43.44 14.64 14.47
C LEU A 776 -44.84 14.71 15.06
N SER A 777 -45.51 13.56 15.11
CA SER A 777 -46.72 13.38 15.89
C SER A 777 -46.44 13.52 17.39
N LYS A 778 -47.50 13.54 18.21
CA LYS A 778 -47.36 13.57 19.68
C LYS A 778 -46.68 12.33 20.26
N GLU A 779 -46.62 11.24 19.50
CA GLU A 779 -45.95 10.00 19.86
C GLU A 779 -44.52 9.92 19.32
N GLY A 780 -44.16 10.82 18.40
CA GLY A 780 -42.85 10.86 17.78
C GLY A 780 -41.78 11.50 18.66
N TYR A 781 -40.53 11.09 18.46
CA TYR A 781 -39.39 11.60 19.19
C TYR A 781 -38.08 11.46 18.41
N ARG A 782 -37.10 12.28 18.80
CA ARG A 782 -35.71 12.17 18.36
C ARG A 782 -34.80 12.12 19.59
N VAL A 783 -33.89 11.16 19.63
CA VAL A 783 -32.85 11.04 20.66
C VAL A 783 -31.49 11.03 19.96
N LEU A 784 -30.65 12.01 20.27
CA LEU A 784 -29.30 12.14 19.72
C LEU A 784 -28.28 11.40 20.58
N VAL A 785 -27.13 11.06 20.01
CA VAL A 785 -26.06 10.32 20.70
C VAL A 785 -25.51 11.05 21.92
N ASP A 786 -25.55 12.38 21.90
CA ASP A 786 -25.09 13.28 22.98
C ASP A 786 -26.16 13.52 24.06
N ASP A 787 -27.39 13.06 23.83
CA ASP A 787 -28.47 13.24 24.79
C ASP A 787 -28.33 12.29 25.98
N THR A 788 -28.66 12.80 27.17
CA THR A 788 -28.67 12.04 28.42
C THR A 788 -29.97 12.28 29.18
N ASN A 789 -30.47 11.22 29.83
CA ASN A 789 -31.70 11.25 30.63
C ASN A 789 -32.95 11.80 29.89
N VAL A 790 -33.14 11.40 28.63
CA VAL A 790 -34.31 11.78 27.83
C VAL A 790 -35.51 10.92 28.22
N ARG A 791 -36.64 11.54 28.56
CA ARG A 791 -37.90 10.83 28.81
C ARG A 791 -38.69 10.74 27.50
N LEU A 792 -38.97 9.51 27.05
CA LEU A 792 -39.75 9.25 25.84
C LEU A 792 -41.25 9.51 26.08
N PRO A 793 -42.05 9.71 25.01
CA PRO A 793 -43.51 9.81 25.12
C PRO A 793 -44.17 8.57 25.78
N SER A 794 -43.54 7.40 25.70
CA SER A 794 -43.96 6.17 26.41
C SER A 794 -43.80 6.26 27.93
N GLY A 795 -43.04 7.23 28.43
CA GLY A 795 -42.64 7.36 29.84
C GLY A 795 -41.28 6.75 30.15
N ASP A 796 -40.68 5.98 29.24
CA ASP A 796 -39.35 5.37 29.41
C ASP A 796 -38.26 6.43 29.55
N LEU A 797 -37.26 6.15 30.39
CA LEU A 797 -36.08 7.01 30.54
C LEU A 797 -34.88 6.43 29.78
N VAL A 798 -34.34 7.21 28.83
CA VAL A 798 -33.12 6.90 28.08
C VAL A 798 -31.95 7.59 28.77
N TYR A 799 -31.11 6.81 29.46
CA TYR A 799 -29.95 7.33 30.19
C TYR A 799 -28.83 7.84 29.27
N ASN A 800 -28.57 7.14 28.17
CA ASN A 800 -27.46 7.43 27.25
C ASN A 800 -27.90 7.23 25.80
N GLY A 801 -27.91 8.31 25.01
CA GLY A 801 -28.33 8.30 23.61
C GLY A 801 -27.49 7.41 22.70
N THR A 802 -26.17 7.30 22.97
CA THR A 802 -25.27 6.41 22.20
C THR A 802 -25.63 4.93 22.40
N THR A 803 -25.83 4.48 23.64
CA THR A 803 -26.27 3.11 23.94
C THR A 803 -27.66 2.84 23.39
N PHE A 804 -28.56 3.82 23.46
CA PHE A 804 -29.89 3.74 22.88
C PHE A 804 -29.82 3.53 21.37
N ARG A 805 -29.10 4.39 20.65
CA ARG A 805 -28.86 4.25 19.20
C ARG A 805 -28.27 2.89 18.83
N ASN A 806 -27.32 2.40 19.61
CA ASN A 806 -26.63 1.14 19.36
C ASN A 806 -27.47 -0.13 19.58
N THR A 807 -28.60 -0.02 20.29
CA THR A 807 -29.45 -1.17 20.65
C THR A 807 -30.91 -1.00 20.21
N PHE A 808 -31.25 0.13 19.57
CA PHE A 808 -32.61 0.50 19.22
C PHE A 808 -33.30 -0.52 18.30
N HIS A 809 -32.57 -1.08 17.33
CA HIS A 809 -33.09 -2.09 16.41
C HIS A 809 -33.48 -3.41 17.08
N LEU A 810 -33.20 -3.58 18.38
CA LEU A 810 -33.58 -4.76 19.19
C LEU A 810 -34.84 -4.52 20.04
N ARG A 811 -35.43 -3.33 19.97
CA ARG A 811 -36.63 -2.96 20.73
C ARG A 811 -37.89 -3.64 20.15
N SER A 812 -38.79 -4.06 21.04
CA SER A 812 -40.03 -4.76 20.70
C SER A 812 -41.31 -3.97 20.98
N ASP A 813 -41.19 -2.78 21.57
CA ASP A 813 -42.31 -1.88 21.88
C ASP A 813 -42.85 -1.15 20.64
N ILE A 814 -42.09 -1.13 19.54
CA ILE A 814 -42.49 -0.54 18.28
C ILE A 814 -42.66 -1.65 17.25
N GLN A 815 -43.78 -1.61 16.54
CA GLN A 815 -44.12 -2.66 15.58
C GLN A 815 -43.66 -2.27 14.16
N TYR A 816 -42.83 -3.14 13.57
CA TYR A 816 -42.30 -2.99 12.22
C TYR A 816 -42.71 -4.18 11.36
N ASP A 817 -42.98 -3.92 10.08
CA ASP A 817 -43.30 -4.97 9.11
C ASP A 817 -42.05 -5.34 8.28
N THR A 818 -41.22 -4.35 7.94
CA THR A 818 -39.96 -4.53 7.21
C THR A 818 -38.81 -3.80 7.90
N PHE A 819 -37.65 -4.44 7.96
CA PHE A 819 -36.39 -3.79 8.35
C PHE A 819 -35.35 -3.97 7.24
N VAL A 820 -34.82 -2.84 6.76
CA VAL A 820 -33.70 -2.81 5.81
C VAL A 820 -32.51 -2.13 6.50
N PRO A 821 -31.52 -2.89 7.00
CA PRO A 821 -30.30 -2.27 7.49
C PRO A 821 -29.48 -1.74 6.30
N CYS A 822 -29.37 -0.43 6.18
CA CYS A 822 -28.59 0.30 5.16
C CYS A 822 -27.26 0.83 5.69
N GLY A 823 -26.98 0.61 6.97
CA GLY A 823 -25.75 0.97 7.65
C GLY A 823 -25.76 0.45 9.08
N GLY A 824 -24.69 0.72 9.82
CA GLY A 824 -24.50 0.25 11.19
C GLY A 824 -23.24 -0.60 11.32
N ARG A 825 -22.98 -1.09 12.53
CA ARG A 825 -21.78 -1.89 12.82
C ARG A 825 -21.99 -3.33 12.34
N PRO A 826 -20.94 -4.02 11.85
CA PRO A 826 -20.99 -5.46 11.69
C PRO A 826 -21.44 -6.14 12.98
N GLU A 827 -22.15 -7.27 12.85
CA GLU A 827 -22.62 -8.09 13.97
C GLU A 827 -23.54 -7.33 14.95
N SER A 828 -24.25 -6.30 14.48
CA SER A 828 -25.24 -5.56 15.29
C SER A 828 -26.41 -6.44 15.74
N ILE A 829 -26.69 -7.53 15.02
CA ILE A 829 -27.55 -8.63 15.46
C ILE A 829 -26.75 -9.93 15.44
N ASP A 830 -26.42 -10.41 16.62
CA ASP A 830 -25.77 -11.69 16.87
C ASP A 830 -26.75 -12.73 17.42
N LEU A 831 -26.28 -13.95 17.67
CA LEU A 831 -27.11 -15.04 18.20
C LEU A 831 -27.76 -14.68 19.55
N SER A 832 -27.08 -13.91 20.38
CA SER A 832 -27.56 -13.52 21.71
C SER A 832 -28.71 -12.50 21.62
N SER A 833 -28.53 -11.49 20.76
CA SER A 833 -29.42 -10.36 20.58
C SER A 833 -30.63 -10.68 19.70
N ALA A 834 -30.50 -11.64 18.77
CA ALA A 834 -31.62 -12.14 17.95
C ALA A 834 -32.81 -12.63 18.80
N ASN A 835 -32.56 -13.15 20.01
CA ASN A 835 -33.63 -13.58 20.92
C ASN A 835 -34.53 -12.41 21.38
N LYS A 836 -34.05 -11.17 21.37
CA LYS A 836 -34.87 -9.99 21.70
C LYS A 836 -35.90 -9.68 20.61
N LEU A 837 -35.67 -10.14 19.40
CA LEU A 837 -36.57 -10.01 18.26
C LEU A 837 -37.56 -11.17 18.16
N ILE A 838 -37.48 -12.16 19.05
CA ILE A 838 -38.33 -13.35 19.04
C ILE A 838 -39.22 -13.35 20.28
N VAL A 839 -40.52 -13.17 20.07
CA VAL A 839 -41.54 -13.19 21.13
C VAL A 839 -42.52 -14.32 20.81
N ASP A 840 -42.82 -15.16 21.80
CA ASP A 840 -43.68 -16.34 21.64
C ASP A 840 -43.28 -17.26 20.47
N GLY A 841 -41.98 -17.41 20.25
CA GLY A 841 -41.40 -18.23 19.19
C GLY A 841 -41.50 -17.64 17.78
N LYS A 842 -42.00 -16.40 17.64
CA LYS A 842 -42.11 -15.70 16.35
C LYS A 842 -41.23 -14.46 16.30
N CYS A 843 -40.60 -14.23 15.16
CA CYS A 843 -39.89 -12.98 14.90
C CYS A 843 -40.90 -11.82 14.83
N ILE A 844 -40.66 -10.76 15.59
CA ILE A 844 -41.52 -9.56 15.60
C ILE A 844 -41.34 -8.69 14.34
N ILE A 845 -40.26 -8.90 13.60
CA ILE A 845 -39.99 -8.26 12.31
C ILE A 845 -40.15 -9.33 11.21
N PRO A 846 -41.25 -9.33 10.45
CA PRO A 846 -41.52 -10.39 9.47
C PRO A 846 -40.55 -10.41 8.29
N TYR A 847 -40.10 -9.24 7.82
CA TYR A 847 -39.32 -9.11 6.60
C TYR A 847 -37.99 -8.38 6.86
N LEU A 848 -36.87 -9.04 6.54
CA LEU A 848 -35.52 -8.53 6.72
C LEU A 848 -34.74 -8.66 5.42
N VAL A 849 -34.22 -7.55 4.89
CA VAL A 849 -33.37 -7.56 3.69
C VAL A 849 -32.10 -6.77 4.00
N GLU A 850 -30.97 -7.46 4.11
CA GLU A 850 -29.71 -6.83 4.49
C GLU A 850 -29.10 -6.00 3.35
N GLY A 851 -29.11 -4.68 3.51
CA GLY A 851 -28.38 -3.77 2.63
C GLY A 851 -26.93 -3.57 3.05
N ALA A 852 -26.66 -3.50 4.35
CA ALA A 852 -25.34 -3.38 4.95
C ALA A 852 -24.62 -4.73 5.00
N ASN A 853 -23.29 -4.72 4.86
CA ASN A 853 -22.48 -5.93 4.95
C ASN A 853 -22.41 -6.42 6.39
N LEU A 854 -22.61 -7.73 6.58
CA LEU A 854 -22.39 -8.44 7.85
C LEU A 854 -23.15 -7.85 9.05
N PHE A 855 -24.31 -7.22 8.86
CA PHE A 855 -25.07 -6.62 9.97
C PHE A 855 -25.63 -7.68 10.92
N ILE A 856 -26.07 -8.83 10.37
CA ILE A 856 -26.61 -9.97 11.12
C ILE A 856 -25.64 -11.16 11.01
N THR A 857 -25.28 -11.81 12.12
CA THR A 857 -24.43 -13.03 12.07
C THR A 857 -25.18 -14.21 11.43
N GLN A 858 -24.46 -15.19 10.87
CA GLN A 858 -25.10 -16.32 10.18
C GLN A 858 -26.05 -17.10 11.09
N ASP A 859 -25.63 -17.35 12.33
CA ASP A 859 -26.40 -18.10 13.32
C ASP A 859 -27.65 -17.32 13.75
N ALA A 860 -27.56 -16.00 13.85
CA ALA A 860 -28.69 -15.13 14.09
C ALA A 860 -29.70 -15.18 12.94
N LYS A 861 -29.24 -15.20 11.68
CA LYS A 861 -30.11 -15.36 10.50
C LYS A 861 -30.93 -16.64 10.59
N LEU A 862 -30.27 -17.78 10.83
CA LEU A 862 -30.92 -19.08 10.97
C LEU A 862 -31.96 -19.09 12.09
N ARG A 863 -31.63 -18.46 13.22
CA ARG A 863 -32.55 -18.35 14.36
C ARG A 863 -33.78 -17.52 14.05
N LEU A 864 -33.63 -16.38 13.37
CA LEU A 864 -34.73 -15.51 12.96
C LEU A 864 -35.61 -16.18 11.90
N GLU A 865 -35.01 -16.86 10.91
CA GLU A 865 -35.75 -17.62 9.89
C GLU A 865 -36.56 -18.76 10.51
N LYS A 866 -35.99 -19.50 11.48
CA LYS A 866 -36.71 -20.53 12.23
C LYS A 866 -37.91 -19.97 13.00
N ALA A 867 -37.84 -18.70 13.41
CA ALA A 867 -38.94 -17.98 14.05
C ALA A 867 -39.92 -17.34 13.03
N GLY A 868 -39.83 -17.69 11.74
CA GLY A 868 -40.77 -17.27 10.70
C GLY A 868 -40.39 -15.98 9.96
N CYS A 869 -39.22 -15.42 10.19
CA CYS A 869 -38.74 -14.25 9.45
C CYS A 869 -38.38 -14.62 8.00
N ILE A 870 -38.83 -13.83 7.02
CA ILE A 870 -38.32 -13.89 5.65
C ILE A 870 -37.08 -13.01 5.58
N LEU A 871 -35.92 -13.63 5.61
CA LEU A 871 -34.63 -12.96 5.63
C LEU A 871 -33.85 -13.19 4.34
N TYR A 872 -33.35 -12.10 3.74
CA TYR A 872 -32.39 -12.15 2.64
C TYR A 872 -31.07 -11.53 3.08
N LYS A 873 -30.00 -12.32 2.95
CA LYS A 873 -28.66 -11.91 3.34
C LYS A 873 -28.02 -10.93 2.35
N ASP A 874 -27.09 -10.15 2.88
CA ASP A 874 -26.32 -9.13 2.17
C ASP A 874 -25.67 -9.64 0.87
N ALA A 875 -25.03 -10.81 0.89
CA ALA A 875 -24.33 -11.37 -0.28
C ALA A 875 -25.26 -11.73 -1.46
N SER A 876 -26.58 -11.67 -1.28
CA SER A 876 -27.57 -11.68 -2.37
C SER A 876 -28.19 -10.30 -2.59
N ALA A 877 -28.64 -9.64 -1.52
CA ALA A 877 -29.44 -8.42 -1.64
C ALA A 877 -28.63 -7.20 -2.14
N ASN A 878 -27.38 -7.01 -1.72
CA ASN A 878 -26.64 -5.76 -1.94
C ASN A 878 -25.61 -5.81 -3.10
N LYS A 879 -25.87 -6.63 -4.12
CA LYS A 879 -24.92 -6.86 -5.23
C LYS A 879 -24.91 -5.77 -6.31
N GLY A 880 -25.86 -4.84 -6.31
CA GLY A 880 -25.99 -3.90 -7.43
C GLY A 880 -24.74 -3.07 -7.73
N GLY A 881 -24.00 -2.64 -6.70
CA GLY A 881 -22.71 -1.97 -6.89
C GLY A 881 -21.65 -2.86 -7.53
N VAL A 882 -21.62 -4.16 -7.24
CA VAL A 882 -20.64 -5.08 -7.85
C VAL A 882 -20.95 -5.31 -9.33
N THR A 883 -22.23 -5.43 -9.70
CA THR A 883 -22.67 -5.54 -11.09
C THR A 883 -22.39 -4.25 -11.87
N SER A 884 -22.64 -3.07 -11.28
CA SER A 884 -22.32 -1.79 -11.91
C SER A 884 -20.83 -1.66 -12.23
N SER A 885 -19.96 -1.99 -11.26
CA SER A 885 -18.51 -1.98 -11.49
C SER A 885 -18.07 -2.96 -12.58
N SER A 886 -18.63 -4.17 -12.63
CA SER A 886 -18.29 -5.13 -13.69
C SER A 886 -18.66 -4.63 -15.08
N LEU A 887 -19.82 -3.98 -15.21
CA LEU A 887 -20.24 -3.38 -16.47
C LEU A 887 -19.40 -2.13 -16.82
N GLU A 888 -18.93 -1.38 -15.83
CA GLU A 888 -17.93 -0.32 -16.02
C GLU A 888 -16.60 -0.86 -16.57
N VAL A 889 -16.10 -1.99 -16.03
CA VAL A 889 -14.91 -2.70 -16.55
C VAL A 889 -15.14 -3.14 -17.99
N LEU A 890 -16.28 -3.78 -18.26
CA LEU A 890 -16.63 -4.29 -19.59
C LEU A 890 -16.66 -3.16 -20.63
N ALA A 891 -17.31 -2.04 -20.32
CA ALA A 891 -17.32 -0.87 -21.19
C ALA A 891 -15.91 -0.34 -21.45
N SER A 892 -15.09 -0.27 -20.39
CA SER A 892 -13.70 0.19 -20.44
C SER A 892 -12.80 -0.68 -21.31
N LEU A 893 -12.98 -2.01 -21.27
CA LEU A 893 -12.25 -2.97 -22.11
C LEU A 893 -12.76 -3.01 -23.56
N SER A 894 -14.05 -2.74 -23.77
CA SER A 894 -14.68 -2.83 -25.10
C SER A 894 -14.33 -1.64 -26.01
N PHE A 895 -14.24 -0.44 -25.45
CA PHE A 895 -13.88 0.76 -26.20
C PHE A 895 -12.36 0.92 -26.36
N ASP A 896 -11.92 1.48 -27.48
CA ASP A 896 -10.57 2.06 -27.58
C ASP A 896 -10.53 3.41 -26.82
N ASP A 897 -9.36 4.01 -26.69
CA ASP A 897 -9.20 5.19 -25.84
C ASP A 897 -10.00 6.41 -26.34
N GLU A 898 -10.00 6.67 -27.65
CA GLU A 898 -10.73 7.80 -28.25
C GLU A 898 -12.25 7.62 -28.09
N SER A 899 -12.77 6.45 -28.44
CA SER A 899 -14.20 6.15 -28.33
C SER A 899 -14.67 6.07 -26.88
N PHE A 900 -13.83 5.59 -25.95
CA PHE A 900 -14.15 5.59 -24.52
C PHE A 900 -14.31 7.02 -24.01
N VAL A 901 -13.35 7.91 -24.28
CA VAL A 901 -13.43 9.31 -23.87
C VAL A 901 -14.67 9.99 -24.44
N LYS A 902 -15.01 9.72 -25.70
CA LYS A 902 -16.18 10.28 -26.36
C LYS A 902 -17.51 9.82 -25.77
N HIS A 903 -17.63 8.55 -25.41
CA HIS A 903 -18.92 7.93 -25.08
C HIS A 903 -19.15 7.75 -23.58
N MET A 904 -18.08 7.64 -22.78
CA MET A 904 -18.16 7.34 -21.35
C MET A 904 -17.71 8.50 -20.46
N CYS A 905 -16.83 9.39 -20.92
CA CYS A 905 -16.36 10.52 -20.10
C CYS A 905 -17.23 11.76 -20.23
N VAL A 906 -17.43 12.50 -19.14
CA VAL A 906 -18.07 13.83 -19.18
C VAL A 906 -17.18 14.84 -19.89
N ASP A 907 -17.79 15.82 -20.57
CA ASP A 907 -17.06 16.89 -21.23
C ASP A 907 -16.49 17.93 -20.24
N ALA A 908 -15.79 18.94 -20.78
CA ALA A 908 -15.21 20.02 -19.97
C ALA A 908 -16.25 20.85 -19.19
N ASN A 909 -17.52 20.82 -19.61
CA ASN A 909 -18.63 21.50 -18.94
C ASN A 909 -19.32 20.59 -17.89
N GLY A 910 -18.87 19.35 -17.72
CA GLY A 910 -19.43 18.37 -16.80
C GLY A 910 -20.71 17.68 -17.32
N VAL A 911 -21.01 17.80 -18.61
CA VAL A 911 -22.17 17.16 -19.23
C VAL A 911 -21.81 15.74 -19.66
N ALA A 912 -22.59 14.76 -19.21
CA ALA A 912 -22.39 13.37 -19.58
C ALA A 912 -22.95 13.09 -20.99
N PRO A 913 -22.24 12.32 -21.84
CA PRO A 913 -22.74 11.93 -23.16
C PRO A 913 -24.10 11.21 -23.08
N GLU A 914 -24.91 11.35 -24.13
CA GLU A 914 -26.20 10.64 -24.21
C GLU A 914 -26.01 9.12 -24.09
N PHE A 915 -24.97 8.58 -24.73
CA PHE A 915 -24.60 7.17 -24.61
C PHE A 915 -24.37 6.77 -23.15
N TYR A 916 -23.61 7.55 -22.38
CA TYR A 916 -23.34 7.26 -20.96
C TYR A 916 -24.64 7.19 -20.16
N ASN A 917 -25.54 8.16 -20.30
CA ASN A 917 -26.81 8.17 -19.57
C ASN A 917 -27.69 6.97 -19.94
N ALA A 918 -27.78 6.63 -21.23
CA ALA A 918 -28.50 5.46 -21.71
C ALA A 918 -27.88 4.15 -21.21
N TYR A 919 -26.54 4.07 -21.19
CA TYR A 919 -25.79 2.92 -20.70
C TYR A 919 -26.01 2.70 -19.21
N VAL A 920 -25.91 3.75 -18.38
CA VAL A 920 -26.20 3.71 -16.94
C VAL A 920 -27.63 3.23 -16.67
N ALA A 921 -28.62 3.71 -17.42
CA ALA A 921 -30.00 3.21 -17.31
C ALA A 921 -30.12 1.72 -17.69
N GLY A 922 -29.33 1.26 -18.67
CA GLY A 922 -29.20 -0.16 -19.02
C GLY A 922 -28.59 -0.99 -17.89
N VAL A 923 -27.53 -0.49 -17.25
CA VAL A 923 -26.88 -1.11 -16.08
C VAL A 923 -27.88 -1.29 -14.93
N GLN A 924 -28.66 -0.25 -14.61
CA GLN A 924 -29.72 -0.32 -13.58
C GLN A 924 -30.73 -1.45 -13.86
N LYS A 925 -31.16 -1.60 -15.12
CA LYS A 925 -32.08 -2.68 -15.52
C LYS A 925 -31.45 -4.07 -15.37
N ILE A 926 -30.17 -4.22 -15.69
CA ILE A 926 -29.44 -5.49 -15.51
C ILE A 926 -29.36 -5.84 -14.02
N ILE A 927 -29.01 -4.88 -13.16
CA ILE A 927 -28.99 -5.04 -11.70
C ILE A 927 -30.33 -5.55 -11.19
N GLN A 928 -31.42 -4.87 -11.57
CA GLN A 928 -32.75 -5.25 -11.13
C GLN A 928 -33.15 -6.64 -11.62
N ASN A 929 -32.83 -6.97 -12.88
CA ASN A 929 -33.12 -8.28 -13.44
C ASN A 929 -32.37 -9.41 -12.71
N ASN A 930 -31.08 -9.22 -12.44
CA ASN A 930 -30.26 -10.21 -11.73
C ASN A 930 -30.77 -10.42 -10.30
N ALA A 931 -31.07 -9.33 -9.57
CA ALA A 931 -31.65 -9.42 -8.22
C ALA A 931 -33.01 -10.14 -8.22
N ARG A 932 -33.87 -9.85 -9.20
CA ARG A 932 -35.16 -10.53 -9.36
C ARG A 932 -35.00 -12.03 -9.60
N LEU A 933 -34.07 -12.45 -10.46
CA LEU A 933 -33.87 -13.87 -10.76
C LEU A 933 -33.36 -14.67 -9.56
N GLU A 934 -32.40 -14.12 -8.83
CA GLU A 934 -31.92 -14.75 -7.61
C GLU A 934 -33.02 -14.80 -6.53
N PHE A 935 -33.78 -13.71 -6.36
CA PHE A 935 -34.93 -13.70 -5.46
C PHE A 935 -35.91 -14.84 -5.78
N GLU A 936 -36.30 -14.98 -7.05
CA GLU A 936 -37.24 -16.00 -7.49
C GLU A 936 -36.69 -17.42 -7.30
N ALA A 937 -35.39 -17.63 -7.57
CA ALA A 937 -34.72 -18.90 -7.34
C ALA A 937 -34.72 -19.27 -5.85
N ILE A 938 -34.26 -18.37 -4.97
CA ILE A 938 -34.25 -18.61 -3.52
C ILE A 938 -35.66 -18.86 -3.00
N TRP A 939 -36.64 -18.07 -3.46
CA TRP A 939 -38.03 -18.23 -3.05
C TRP A 939 -38.57 -19.62 -3.41
N ARG A 940 -38.36 -20.05 -4.66
CA ARG A 940 -38.81 -21.36 -5.16
C ARG A 940 -38.14 -22.51 -4.41
N GLU A 941 -36.81 -22.47 -4.25
CA GLU A 941 -36.06 -23.51 -3.54
C GLU A 941 -36.47 -23.62 -2.07
N HIS A 942 -36.69 -22.49 -1.40
CA HIS A 942 -37.19 -22.49 -0.02
C HIS A 942 -38.57 -23.13 0.08
N GLN A 943 -39.49 -22.80 -0.84
CA GLN A 943 -40.82 -23.42 -0.85
C GLN A 943 -40.77 -24.93 -1.11
N ALA A 944 -39.84 -25.39 -1.95
CA ALA A 944 -39.70 -26.79 -2.30
C ALA A 944 -39.02 -27.63 -1.20
N THR A 945 -38.00 -27.08 -0.53
CA THR A 945 -37.11 -27.84 0.37
C THR A 945 -37.28 -27.51 1.85
N GLY A 946 -37.83 -26.34 2.19
CA GLY A 946 -37.85 -25.80 3.55
C GLY A 946 -36.48 -25.32 4.07
N GLN A 947 -35.42 -25.36 3.27
CA GLN A 947 -34.10 -24.89 3.69
C GLN A 947 -34.10 -23.37 3.94
N PRO A 948 -33.37 -22.86 4.95
CA PRO A 948 -33.26 -21.42 5.19
C PRO A 948 -32.70 -20.65 3.98
N ARG A 949 -33.28 -19.49 3.68
CA ARG A 949 -32.91 -18.62 2.56
C ARG A 949 -31.46 -18.15 2.65
N SER A 950 -30.98 -17.89 3.87
CA SER A 950 -29.58 -17.53 4.13
C SER A 950 -28.60 -18.64 3.72
N ILE A 951 -28.98 -19.91 3.86
CA ILE A 951 -28.19 -21.05 3.38
C ILE A 951 -28.31 -21.20 1.87
N LEU A 952 -29.54 -21.13 1.33
CA LEU A 952 -29.79 -21.23 -0.11
C LEU A 952 -29.01 -20.18 -0.92
N SER A 953 -28.87 -18.97 -0.39
CA SER A 953 -28.03 -17.93 -0.98
C SER A 953 -26.57 -18.37 -1.15
N ASP A 954 -25.95 -18.99 -0.14
CA ASP A 954 -24.60 -19.54 -0.27
C ASP A 954 -24.56 -20.77 -1.20
N THR A 955 -25.55 -21.67 -1.11
CA THR A 955 -25.65 -22.87 -1.94
C THR A 955 -25.74 -22.52 -3.43
N LEU A 956 -26.61 -21.57 -3.80
CA LEU A 956 -26.73 -21.10 -5.19
C LEU A 956 -25.43 -20.41 -5.64
N SER A 957 -24.83 -19.58 -4.79
CA SER A 957 -23.57 -18.89 -5.11
C SER A 957 -22.45 -19.89 -5.44
N ASN A 958 -22.30 -20.93 -4.61
CA ASN A 958 -21.31 -21.98 -4.79
C ASN A 958 -21.59 -22.82 -6.05
N ALA A 959 -22.86 -23.15 -6.30
CA ALA A 959 -23.25 -23.91 -7.49
C ALA A 959 -22.96 -23.13 -8.79
N ILE A 960 -23.29 -21.84 -8.84
CA ILE A 960 -23.01 -20.98 -9.99
C ILE A 960 -21.52 -20.86 -10.23
N THR A 961 -20.76 -20.53 -9.18
CA THR A 961 -19.30 -20.34 -9.27
C THR A 961 -18.59 -21.61 -9.75
N LYS A 962 -18.99 -22.78 -9.22
CA LYS A 962 -18.42 -24.06 -9.63
C LYS A 962 -18.75 -24.39 -11.09
N LEU A 963 -20.00 -24.22 -11.50
CA LEU A 963 -20.43 -24.50 -12.87
C LEU A 963 -19.78 -23.53 -13.88
N ASP A 964 -19.63 -22.26 -13.51
CA ASP A 964 -18.89 -21.27 -14.30
C ASP A 964 -17.45 -21.72 -14.58
N GLU A 965 -16.71 -22.12 -13.54
CA GLU A 965 -15.34 -22.63 -13.68
C GLU A 965 -15.24 -23.87 -14.58
N GLU A 966 -16.19 -24.79 -14.46
CA GLU A 966 -16.26 -25.96 -15.33
C GLU A 966 -16.52 -25.51 -16.79
N LEU A 967 -17.48 -24.61 -17.01
CA LEU A 967 -17.88 -24.10 -18.32
C LEU A 967 -16.77 -23.33 -19.06
N GLN A 968 -15.98 -22.53 -18.35
CA GLN A 968 -14.85 -21.76 -18.91
C GLN A 968 -13.82 -22.66 -19.61
N ASN A 969 -13.70 -23.91 -19.16
CA ASN A 969 -12.73 -24.90 -19.63
C ASN A 969 -13.32 -25.93 -20.62
N THR A 970 -14.59 -25.77 -21.03
CA THR A 970 -15.25 -26.71 -21.96
C THR A 970 -14.94 -26.44 -23.43
N ASP A 971 -15.04 -27.49 -24.25
CA ASP A 971 -15.00 -27.39 -25.71
C ASP A 971 -16.20 -26.63 -26.31
N LEU A 972 -17.23 -26.32 -25.51
CA LEU A 972 -18.37 -25.50 -25.95
C LEU A 972 -17.92 -24.11 -26.39
N TRP A 973 -16.85 -23.59 -25.79
CA TRP A 973 -16.23 -22.33 -26.20
C TRP A 973 -15.71 -22.37 -27.65
N ASN A 974 -15.27 -23.54 -28.12
CA ASN A 974 -14.70 -23.72 -29.45
C ASN A 974 -15.79 -23.73 -30.55
N ASN A 975 -17.07 -23.87 -30.18
CA ASN A 975 -18.19 -23.70 -31.13
C ASN A 975 -18.49 -22.21 -31.33
N ILE A 976 -17.96 -21.64 -32.42
CA ILE A 976 -18.06 -20.21 -32.75
C ILE A 976 -19.53 -19.72 -32.80
N ALA A 977 -20.42 -20.44 -33.48
CA ALA A 977 -21.83 -20.04 -33.60
C ALA A 977 -22.52 -20.00 -32.24
N PHE A 978 -22.27 -21.01 -31.40
CA PHE A 978 -22.80 -21.06 -30.05
C PHE A 978 -22.22 -19.94 -29.17
N ARG A 979 -20.90 -19.76 -29.20
CA ARG A 979 -20.18 -18.70 -28.48
C ARG A 979 -20.74 -17.32 -28.83
N HIS A 980 -20.91 -17.01 -30.11
CA HIS A 980 -21.41 -15.69 -30.55
C HIS A 980 -22.86 -15.47 -30.13
N SER A 981 -23.70 -16.52 -30.18
CA SER A 981 -25.08 -16.46 -29.69
C SER A 981 -25.13 -16.16 -28.19
N VAL A 982 -24.33 -16.86 -27.37
CA VAL A 982 -24.27 -16.63 -25.92
C VAL A 982 -23.75 -15.23 -25.58
N LEU A 983 -22.65 -14.79 -26.20
CA LEU A 983 -22.09 -13.45 -25.95
C LEU A 983 -23.06 -12.34 -26.38
N SER A 984 -23.80 -12.52 -27.47
CA SER A 984 -24.83 -11.54 -27.90
C SER A 984 -25.98 -11.38 -26.91
N GLU A 985 -26.28 -12.43 -26.12
CA GLU A 985 -27.28 -12.35 -25.05
C GLU A 985 -26.70 -11.81 -23.73
N ALA A 986 -25.43 -12.13 -23.45
CA ALA A 986 -24.78 -11.76 -22.20
C ALA A 986 -24.32 -10.29 -22.16
N LEU A 987 -23.89 -9.74 -23.30
CA LEU A 987 -23.35 -8.39 -23.40
C LEU A 987 -24.47 -7.33 -23.44
N PRO A 988 -24.24 -6.12 -22.88
CA PRO A 988 -25.21 -5.03 -22.95
C PRO A 988 -25.57 -4.65 -24.41
N PRO A 989 -26.86 -4.57 -24.76
CA PRO A 989 -27.29 -4.26 -26.14
C PRO A 989 -26.73 -2.95 -26.71
N LEU A 990 -26.59 -1.92 -25.87
CA LEU A 990 -26.02 -0.64 -26.28
C LEU A 990 -24.54 -0.75 -26.68
N LEU A 991 -23.75 -1.59 -26.00
CA LEU A 991 -22.35 -1.83 -26.39
C LEU A 991 -22.28 -2.60 -27.72
N LEU A 992 -23.14 -3.61 -27.88
CA LEU A 992 -23.24 -4.36 -29.13
C LEU A 992 -23.63 -3.45 -30.32
N GLN A 993 -24.59 -2.55 -30.13
CA GLN A 993 -25.01 -1.61 -31.17
C GLN A 993 -23.90 -0.59 -31.51
N GLN A 994 -23.17 -0.11 -30.50
CA GLN A 994 -22.17 0.94 -30.69
C GLN A 994 -20.84 0.43 -31.25
N ILE A 995 -20.39 -0.75 -30.82
CA ILE A 995 -19.05 -1.28 -31.12
C ILE A 995 -19.12 -2.46 -32.11
N GLY A 996 -20.14 -3.30 -31.98
CA GLY A 996 -20.26 -4.58 -32.69
C GLY A 996 -19.57 -5.73 -31.95
N LEU A 997 -20.15 -6.94 -32.05
CA LEU A 997 -19.68 -8.12 -31.33
C LEU A 997 -18.23 -8.50 -31.69
N GLU A 998 -17.89 -8.53 -32.98
CA GLU A 998 -16.56 -8.96 -33.43
C GLU A 998 -15.44 -8.07 -32.88
N LYS A 999 -15.65 -6.74 -32.85
CA LYS A 999 -14.69 -5.80 -32.27
C LYS A 999 -14.56 -5.95 -30.75
N ILE A 1000 -15.65 -6.28 -30.06
CA ILE A 1000 -15.59 -6.57 -28.63
C ILE A 1000 -14.77 -7.84 -28.38
N ILE A 1001 -14.96 -8.89 -29.18
CA ILE A 1001 -14.20 -10.14 -29.09
C ILE A 1001 -12.70 -9.89 -29.34
N GLU A 1002 -12.36 -9.01 -30.27
CA GLU A 1002 -10.97 -8.64 -30.57
C GLU A 1002 -10.30 -7.89 -29.41
N ARG A 1003 -11.02 -6.99 -28.74
CA ARG A 1003 -10.45 -6.05 -27.74
C ARG A 1003 -10.46 -6.59 -26.32
N VAL A 1004 -11.48 -7.36 -25.95
CA VAL A 1004 -11.63 -7.88 -24.60
C VAL A 1004 -10.79 -9.17 -24.46
N PRO A 1005 -9.98 -9.32 -23.40
CA PRO A 1005 -9.16 -10.53 -23.19
C PRO A 1005 -9.97 -11.83 -23.26
N ASP A 1006 -9.41 -12.88 -23.91
CA ASP A 1006 -10.11 -14.17 -24.11
C ASP A 1006 -10.54 -14.81 -22.78
N ASN A 1007 -9.70 -14.74 -21.73
CA ASN A 1007 -10.05 -15.23 -20.40
C ASN A 1007 -11.25 -14.48 -19.79
N TYR A 1008 -11.38 -13.17 -20.05
CA TYR A 1008 -12.54 -12.38 -19.61
C TYR A 1008 -13.80 -12.75 -20.39
N LEU A 1009 -13.71 -12.95 -21.71
CA LEU A 1009 -14.86 -13.38 -22.52
C LEU A 1009 -15.34 -14.79 -22.16
N ARG A 1010 -14.41 -15.72 -21.87
CA ARG A 1010 -14.74 -17.05 -21.34
C ARG A 1010 -15.47 -16.95 -20.00
N ALA A 1011 -15.03 -16.06 -19.12
CA ALA A 1011 -15.69 -15.83 -17.84
C ALA A 1011 -17.10 -15.22 -18.00
N ILE A 1012 -17.32 -14.32 -18.98
CA ILE A 1012 -18.67 -13.83 -19.31
C ILE A 1012 -19.55 -15.00 -19.77
N PHE A 1013 -19.03 -15.84 -20.64
CA PHE A 1013 -19.74 -16.99 -21.19
C PHE A 1013 -20.12 -18.00 -20.10
N GLY A 1014 -19.17 -18.37 -19.24
CA GLY A 1014 -19.39 -19.31 -18.14
C GLY A 1014 -20.37 -18.76 -17.11
N SER A 1015 -20.14 -17.56 -16.59
CA SER A 1015 -21.00 -16.94 -15.55
C SER A 1015 -22.43 -16.70 -16.04
N TYR A 1016 -22.61 -16.27 -17.30
CA TYR A 1016 -23.94 -16.10 -17.89
C TYR A 1016 -24.69 -17.43 -18.00
N LEU A 1017 -24.07 -18.48 -18.53
CA LEU A 1017 -24.73 -19.78 -18.65
C LEU A 1017 -25.01 -20.42 -17.29
N ALA A 1018 -24.03 -20.38 -16.38
CA ALA A 1018 -24.14 -20.96 -15.05
C ALA A 1018 -25.24 -20.30 -14.23
N SER A 1019 -25.27 -18.97 -14.16
CA SER A 1019 -26.30 -18.23 -13.42
C SER A 1019 -27.71 -18.50 -13.96
N ARG A 1020 -27.90 -18.48 -15.28
CA ARG A 1020 -29.21 -18.75 -15.91
C ARG A 1020 -29.69 -20.16 -15.63
N PHE A 1021 -28.80 -21.15 -15.75
CA PHE A 1021 -29.14 -22.54 -15.47
C PHE A 1021 -29.52 -22.74 -14.00
N VAL A 1022 -28.68 -22.27 -13.07
CA VAL A 1022 -28.92 -22.48 -11.63
C VAL A 1022 -30.15 -21.71 -11.15
N TYR A 1023 -30.41 -20.50 -11.65
CA TYR A 1023 -31.65 -19.78 -11.30
C TYR A 1023 -32.91 -20.43 -11.89
N GLU A 1024 -32.82 -21.10 -13.04
CA GLU A 1024 -33.96 -21.79 -13.65
C GLU A 1024 -34.24 -23.14 -12.98
N PHE A 1025 -33.20 -23.95 -12.74
CA PHE A 1025 -33.34 -25.36 -12.34
C PHE A 1025 -32.93 -25.67 -10.90
N GLY A 1026 -32.35 -24.71 -10.17
CA GLY A 1026 -31.89 -24.89 -8.79
C GLY A 1026 -30.45 -25.39 -8.67
N SER A 1027 -29.93 -25.46 -7.45
CA SER A 1027 -28.54 -25.86 -7.18
C SER A 1027 -28.28 -27.36 -7.32
N ASN A 1028 -29.33 -28.19 -7.30
CA ASN A 1028 -29.25 -29.66 -7.36
C ASN A 1028 -29.80 -30.21 -8.69
N ALA A 1029 -29.81 -29.41 -9.75
CA ALA A 1029 -30.31 -29.80 -11.05
C ALA A 1029 -29.54 -31.01 -11.62
N SER A 1030 -30.24 -31.93 -12.30
CA SER A 1030 -29.63 -33.12 -12.85
C SER A 1030 -28.75 -32.80 -14.07
N GLN A 1031 -27.76 -33.66 -14.35
CA GLN A 1031 -26.95 -33.56 -15.57
C GLN A 1031 -27.81 -33.61 -16.84
N PHE A 1032 -28.95 -34.31 -16.82
CA PHE A 1032 -29.91 -34.32 -17.92
C PHE A 1032 -30.63 -32.98 -18.10
N ALA A 1033 -30.97 -32.28 -17.02
CA ALA A 1033 -31.54 -30.93 -17.10
C ALA A 1033 -30.53 -29.95 -17.71
N PHE A 1034 -29.24 -30.08 -17.35
CA PHE A 1034 -28.17 -29.30 -17.97
C PHE A 1034 -28.04 -29.61 -19.46
N PHE A 1035 -28.04 -30.90 -19.83
CA PHE A 1035 -27.99 -31.31 -21.23
C PHE A 1035 -29.17 -30.78 -22.06
N ASP A 1036 -30.41 -30.83 -21.53
CA ASP A 1036 -31.60 -30.29 -22.20
C ASP A 1036 -31.52 -28.76 -22.36
N PHE A 1037 -31.12 -28.05 -21.29
CA PHE A 1037 -30.89 -26.61 -21.33
C PHE A 1037 -29.88 -26.21 -22.41
N MET A 1038 -28.75 -26.92 -22.47
CA MET A 1038 -27.70 -26.67 -23.46
C MET A 1038 -28.15 -27.04 -24.87
N SER A 1039 -28.84 -28.17 -25.05
CA SER A 1039 -29.35 -28.62 -26.36
C SER A 1039 -30.32 -27.60 -26.97
N LYS A 1040 -31.24 -27.06 -26.17
CA LYS A 1040 -32.18 -26.01 -26.59
C LYS A 1040 -31.45 -24.74 -27.02
N ARG A 1041 -30.41 -24.33 -26.30
CA ARG A 1041 -29.61 -23.14 -26.64
C ARG A 1041 -28.76 -23.36 -27.90
N VAL A 1042 -28.15 -24.53 -28.08
CA VAL A 1042 -27.39 -24.87 -29.29
C VAL A 1042 -28.30 -24.91 -30.51
N ALA A 1043 -29.50 -25.49 -30.39
CA ALA A 1043 -30.50 -25.49 -31.46
C ALA A 1043 -30.93 -24.06 -31.84
N LYS A 1044 -31.14 -23.19 -30.85
CA LYS A 1044 -31.45 -21.77 -31.06
C LYS A 1044 -30.30 -21.05 -31.78
N ALA A 1045 -29.05 -21.28 -31.37
CA ALA A 1045 -27.88 -20.67 -32.01
C ALA A 1045 -27.78 -21.08 -33.49
N ASN A 1046 -27.93 -22.37 -33.80
CA ASN A 1046 -27.88 -22.88 -35.17
C ASN A 1046 -29.03 -22.32 -36.05
N ALA A 1047 -30.21 -22.10 -35.48
CA ALA A 1047 -31.33 -21.49 -36.20
C ALA A 1047 -31.07 -20.00 -36.53
N GLN A 1048 -30.40 -19.26 -35.64
CA GLN A 1048 -30.01 -17.87 -35.88
C GLN A 1048 -28.95 -17.76 -36.99
N THR A 1049 -28.00 -18.71 -37.05
CA THR A 1049 -26.99 -18.75 -38.12
C THR A 1049 -27.58 -19.09 -39.49
N ASN A 1050 -28.52 -20.04 -39.55
CA ASN A 1050 -29.15 -20.47 -40.81
C ASN A 1050 -30.15 -19.44 -41.36
N GLY A 1051 -30.77 -18.61 -40.50
CA GLY A 1051 -31.65 -17.51 -40.91
C GLY A 1051 -30.92 -16.32 -41.55
N ALA A 1052 -29.63 -16.15 -41.27
CA ALA A 1052 -28.80 -15.08 -41.84
C ALA A 1052 -28.24 -15.42 -43.24
N VAL A 1053 -28.38 -16.67 -43.71
CA VAL A 1053 -27.96 -17.11 -45.06
C VAL A 1053 -29.12 -17.03 -46.07
N VAL A 1054 -30.34 -16.68 -45.61
CA VAL A 1054 -31.55 -16.52 -46.45
C VAL A 1054 -32.14 -15.11 -46.25
N LEU A 1055 -31.32 -14.08 -46.34
CA LEU A 1055 -31.64 -12.67 -46.59
C LEU A 1055 -30.40 -12.05 -47.26
#